data_AF-A0AAU4NPZ4-F1
#
_entry.id   AF-A0AAU4NPZ4-F1
#
_cell.length_a   1.000
_cell.length_b   1.000
_cell.length_c   1.000
_cell.angle_alpha   90.00
_cell.angle_beta   90.00
_cell.angle_gamma   90.00
#
_symmetry.space_group_name_H-M   'P 1'
#
loop_
_entity.id
_entity.type
_entity.pdbx_description
1 polymer ?
#
loop_
_entity_poly.entity_id
_entity_poly.type
_entity_poly.pdbx_seq_one_letter_code
_entity_poly.pdbx_strand_id
1 'polypeptide(L)'
;MVHTVKHPGTVYVVMGLGSPSLLLRAYDLFPPNPTPGYHDQLFGEPSTPRAARVRGRDGWEVSGQDSQMNLTVTYVFDAELGVAIRWQRGDEWMELTDPHLDDAFDRELFTWSGPSRPFEEAVSRAQREYDERQRALALIPQAVPTWLPLTSNVHPQSGDARTGELSLDISGHAPQFTLRRWVTSIGEPALAWPNDNTPERYRRTIGDWTYEIRSYNDFSETDCARIIESIVPVAPPDRDSADILAELADEESDRREAEVSESLGTGRVITDRLGGESLLIRTDFTDDARWRDVAVAAMAPVPSGGEGEFAAYLTCIDNRQYDGLTVDGLIDIIGDEPVQYAFLADSVTLGDSEMPIVVAHTGPDRPESPRGRTFRVIPTEMWGVENNLSISNMDFESFADSVDEDGVFRGFPQPPQPVEQVTTRDVAQWIADDLTTDPLRDFHAEISGWKYRYPVQLFDIDLSEMHAQFRDSEVSPPGAPSGYEEFVAATAEGGTALRGSVWTHDGHWTFLVHHDSQRPIAAYRVTLAPYAPPPPQEGVQQTQRYEVPFVCTEPRSPILTDEDDLVDRDLVQRAVLAEAARLHPDADITGGMPLMNRIPRLVGVQIGSHVQIDRQPVFYVAIVTDVQDEFLIIEVPQEGLRIVGPGEA
;
A
#
# COMPACT_ATOMS: atom_id res chain seq x y z
N MET A 1 -6.93 -34.99 -14.52
CA MET A 1 -7.03 -33.53 -14.77
C MET A 1 -6.54 -32.88 -13.48
N VAL A 2 -5.47 -32.08 -13.51
CA VAL A 2 -4.93 -31.45 -12.28
C VAL A 2 -5.79 -30.26 -11.92
N HIS A 3 -6.32 -30.22 -10.70
CA HIS A 3 -7.14 -29.11 -10.22
C HIS A 3 -6.34 -28.20 -9.29
N THR A 4 -6.44 -26.88 -9.52
CA THR A 4 -6.10 -25.86 -8.53
C THR A 4 -7.35 -25.59 -7.69
N VAL A 5 -7.29 -25.83 -6.38
CA VAL A 5 -8.37 -25.45 -5.46
C VAL A 5 -8.41 -23.92 -5.39
N LYS A 6 -9.49 -23.30 -5.89
CA LYS A 6 -9.75 -21.87 -5.66
C LYS A 6 -10.08 -21.68 -4.18
N HIS A 7 -9.14 -21.13 -3.41
CA HIS A 7 -9.45 -20.62 -2.07
C HIS A 7 -10.21 -19.29 -2.22
N PRO A 8 -11.34 -19.08 -1.52
CA PRO A 8 -12.17 -17.87 -1.66
C PRO A 8 -11.48 -16.57 -1.24
N GLY A 9 -10.27 -16.64 -0.66
CA GLY A 9 -9.46 -15.48 -0.26
C GLY A 9 -8.19 -15.26 -1.08
N THR A 10 -8.03 -15.89 -2.25
CA THR A 10 -6.78 -15.76 -3.03
C THR A 10 -7.07 -15.51 -4.51
N VAL A 11 -6.92 -14.26 -4.93
CA VAL A 11 -6.87 -13.88 -6.35
C VAL A 11 -5.43 -14.11 -6.82
N TYR A 12 -5.22 -15.03 -7.77
CA TYR A 12 -3.97 -15.09 -8.53
C TYR A 12 -4.08 -14.14 -9.72
N VAL A 13 -3.61 -12.90 -9.55
CA VAL A 13 -3.21 -12.07 -10.70
C VAL A 13 -1.75 -12.39 -10.98
N VAL A 14 -1.48 -13.16 -12.02
CA VAL A 14 -0.11 -13.35 -12.51
C VAL A 14 0.18 -12.26 -13.53
N MET A 15 0.75 -11.15 -13.07
CA MET A 15 1.45 -10.22 -13.95
C MET A 15 2.86 -10.78 -14.16
N GLY A 16 3.08 -11.55 -15.23
CA GLY A 16 4.37 -12.14 -15.58
C GLY A 16 4.28 -13.45 -16.37
N LEU A 17 5.42 -13.90 -16.92
CA LEU A 17 5.56 -15.11 -17.75
C LEU A 17 5.31 -16.45 -17.01
N GLY A 18 5.04 -16.43 -15.70
CA GLY A 18 4.90 -17.61 -14.83
C GLY A 18 3.47 -18.12 -14.66
N SER A 19 2.79 -18.47 -15.76
CA SER A 19 1.41 -18.98 -15.70
C SER A 19 1.31 -20.44 -15.23
N PRO A 20 0.32 -20.81 -14.40
CA PRO A 20 -0.01 -22.20 -14.05
C PRO A 20 -0.20 -23.13 -15.26
N SER A 21 -0.57 -22.56 -16.41
CA SER A 21 -0.74 -23.31 -17.66
C SER A 21 0.53 -24.04 -18.13
N LEU A 22 1.72 -23.60 -17.70
CA LEU A 22 2.99 -24.22 -18.09
C LEU A 22 3.17 -25.65 -17.55
N LEU A 23 2.60 -25.97 -16.38
CA LEU A 23 2.58 -27.36 -15.88
C LEU A 23 1.61 -28.23 -16.68
N LEU A 24 0.45 -27.67 -17.04
CA LEU A 24 -0.58 -28.40 -17.78
C LEU A 24 -0.17 -28.70 -19.22
N ARG A 25 0.61 -27.81 -19.84
CA ARG A 25 1.12 -27.97 -21.21
C ARG A 25 2.51 -28.61 -21.30
N ALA A 26 3.06 -29.11 -20.18
CA ALA A 26 4.40 -29.72 -20.17
C ALA A 26 4.53 -30.90 -21.16
N TYR A 27 3.44 -31.63 -21.44
CA TYR A 27 3.42 -32.71 -22.43
C TYR A 27 3.36 -32.25 -23.88
N ASP A 28 2.88 -31.03 -24.15
CA ASP A 28 2.92 -30.47 -25.51
C ASP A 28 4.37 -30.21 -25.97
N LEU A 29 5.31 -30.19 -25.03
CA LEU A 29 6.73 -29.98 -25.25
C LEU A 29 7.49 -31.29 -25.61
N PHE A 30 6.89 -32.47 -25.43
CA PHE A 30 7.54 -33.79 -25.66
C PHE A 30 6.50 -34.83 -26.14
N PRO A 31 6.54 -35.50 -27.33
CA PRO A 31 7.55 -35.60 -28.41
C PRO A 31 7.02 -35.02 -29.76
N PRO A 32 7.70 -35.15 -30.94
CA PRO A 32 7.39 -34.31 -32.11
C PRO A 32 6.01 -34.63 -32.68
N ASN A 33 5.12 -33.63 -32.65
CA ASN A 33 3.82 -33.72 -33.30
C ASN A 33 4.02 -33.52 -34.82
N PRO A 34 3.76 -34.52 -35.68
CA PRO A 34 4.10 -34.45 -37.11
C PRO A 34 3.10 -33.62 -37.93
N THR A 35 2.35 -32.71 -37.29
CA THR A 35 1.29 -31.95 -37.95
C THR A 35 1.92 -30.73 -38.65
N PRO A 36 1.89 -30.64 -40.00
CA PRO A 36 2.51 -29.53 -40.72
C PRO A 36 1.70 -28.24 -40.50
N GLY A 37 2.34 -27.17 -40.01
CA GLY A 37 1.74 -25.83 -39.91
C GLY A 37 1.91 -25.13 -38.56
N TYR A 38 2.29 -25.84 -37.50
CA TYR A 38 2.74 -25.27 -36.23
C TYR A 38 4.27 -25.41 -36.15
N HIS A 39 4.99 -24.53 -36.85
CA HIS A 39 6.44 -24.45 -36.69
C HIS A 39 6.76 -23.34 -35.70
N ASP A 40 7.01 -23.76 -34.45
CA ASP A 40 8.12 -23.27 -33.64
C ASP A 40 8.40 -24.33 -32.57
N GLN A 41 9.43 -25.14 -32.80
CA GLN A 41 9.97 -26.02 -31.77
C GLN A 41 10.66 -25.11 -30.74
N LEU A 42 9.89 -24.67 -29.73
CA LEU A 42 10.37 -23.81 -28.65
C LEU A 42 11.42 -24.53 -27.77
N PHE A 43 11.50 -25.85 -27.85
CA PHE A 43 12.34 -26.68 -26.98
C PHE A 43 13.28 -27.59 -27.78
N GLY A 44 14.57 -27.61 -27.41
CA GLY A 44 15.60 -28.51 -27.95
C GLY A 44 15.43 -29.96 -27.50
N GLU A 45 16.40 -30.83 -27.86
CA GLU A 45 16.35 -32.25 -27.44
C GLU A 45 16.34 -32.36 -25.90
N PRO A 46 15.35 -33.07 -25.30
CA PRO A 46 15.29 -33.26 -23.86
C PRO A 46 16.47 -34.09 -23.35
N SER A 47 16.89 -33.79 -22.13
CA SER A 47 17.83 -34.62 -21.38
C SER A 47 17.23 -35.98 -21.05
N THR A 48 18.09 -36.99 -20.87
CA THR A 48 17.67 -38.28 -20.32
C THR A 48 16.96 -38.08 -18.98
N PRO A 49 15.76 -38.66 -18.76
CA PRO A 49 15.04 -38.51 -17.51
C PRO A 49 15.85 -38.97 -16.30
N ARG A 50 15.84 -38.18 -15.23
CA ARG A 50 16.49 -38.48 -13.94
C ARG A 50 15.46 -38.62 -12.83
N ALA A 51 15.65 -39.57 -11.92
CA ALA A 51 14.77 -39.68 -10.76
C ALA A 51 14.91 -38.42 -9.88
N ALA A 52 13.78 -37.83 -9.51
CA ALA A 52 13.73 -36.63 -8.66
C ALA A 52 12.56 -36.75 -7.68
N ARG A 53 12.63 -35.97 -6.59
CA ARG A 53 11.57 -35.93 -5.58
C ARG A 53 11.18 -34.49 -5.31
N VAL A 54 9.88 -34.19 -5.47
CA VAL A 54 9.32 -32.85 -5.26
C VAL A 54 8.21 -32.98 -4.24
N ARG A 55 8.35 -32.26 -3.11
CA ARG A 55 7.37 -32.23 -2.01
C ARG A 55 6.92 -33.62 -1.55
N GLY A 56 7.88 -34.53 -1.42
CA GLY A 56 7.64 -35.89 -0.94
C GLY A 56 7.12 -36.87 -2.00
N ARG A 57 6.80 -36.42 -3.22
CA ARG A 57 6.35 -37.26 -4.34
C ARG A 57 7.51 -37.61 -5.27
N ASP A 58 7.59 -38.87 -5.67
CA ASP A 58 8.62 -39.37 -6.58
C ASP A 58 8.25 -39.07 -8.04
N GLY A 59 9.24 -38.69 -8.85
CA GLY A 59 9.02 -38.30 -10.23
C GLY A 59 10.27 -38.38 -11.10
N TRP A 60 10.12 -37.90 -12.32
CA TRP A 60 11.16 -37.89 -13.35
C TRP A 60 11.42 -36.47 -13.80
N GLU A 61 12.64 -36.00 -13.54
CA GLU A 61 13.15 -34.72 -14.01
C GLU A 61 13.64 -34.82 -15.46
N VAL A 62 13.20 -33.89 -16.28
CA VAL A 62 13.63 -33.72 -17.67
C VAL A 62 13.92 -32.25 -17.90
N SER A 63 15.08 -31.96 -18.48
CA SER A 63 15.49 -30.60 -18.84
C SER A 63 15.63 -30.46 -20.34
N GLY A 64 15.50 -29.25 -20.86
CA GLY A 64 15.90 -28.94 -22.23
C GLY A 64 16.04 -27.44 -22.43
N GLN A 65 16.54 -27.06 -23.61
CA GLN A 65 16.89 -25.69 -23.92
C GLN A 65 15.72 -24.99 -24.62
N ASP A 66 15.28 -23.87 -24.05
CA ASP A 66 14.32 -22.97 -24.68
C ASP A 66 15.03 -22.14 -25.76
N SER A 67 14.59 -22.27 -27.01
CA SER A 67 15.24 -21.66 -28.17
C SER A 67 14.98 -20.16 -28.32
N GLN A 68 13.91 -19.61 -27.72
CA GLN A 68 13.63 -18.17 -27.72
C GLN A 68 14.41 -17.43 -26.64
N MET A 69 14.54 -18.04 -25.46
CA MET A 69 15.14 -17.37 -24.30
C MET A 69 16.59 -17.80 -24.02
N ASN A 70 17.09 -18.83 -24.72
CA ASN A 70 18.40 -19.43 -24.52
C ASN A 70 18.66 -19.86 -23.05
N LEU A 71 17.61 -20.32 -22.38
CA LEU A 71 17.65 -20.78 -20.99
C LEU A 71 17.27 -22.26 -20.91
N THR A 72 17.83 -22.97 -19.94
CA THR A 72 17.41 -24.33 -19.63
C THR A 72 16.14 -24.29 -18.78
N VAL A 73 15.11 -25.00 -19.22
CA VAL A 73 13.90 -25.24 -18.43
C VAL A 73 13.92 -26.69 -17.97
N THR A 74 13.54 -26.90 -16.72
CA THR A 74 13.49 -28.21 -16.07
C THR A 74 12.07 -28.50 -15.61
N TYR A 75 11.55 -29.66 -15.99
CA TYR A 75 10.25 -30.17 -15.55
C TYR A 75 10.44 -31.41 -14.68
N VAL A 76 9.61 -31.57 -13.65
CA VAL A 76 9.50 -32.84 -12.92
C VAL A 76 8.10 -33.40 -13.10
N PHE A 77 8.02 -34.59 -13.68
CA PHE A 77 6.78 -35.33 -13.89
C PHE A 77 6.56 -36.33 -12.77
N ASP A 78 5.40 -36.26 -12.12
CA ASP A 78 5.02 -37.19 -11.07
C ASP A 78 4.92 -38.63 -11.59
N ALA A 79 5.52 -39.57 -10.89
CA ALA A 79 5.56 -40.97 -11.31
C ALA A 79 4.21 -41.68 -11.20
N GLU A 80 3.31 -41.20 -10.34
CA GLU A 80 2.00 -41.80 -10.09
C GLU A 80 0.89 -41.12 -10.90
N LEU A 81 0.85 -39.79 -10.88
CA LEU A 81 -0.18 -38.98 -11.53
C LEU A 81 0.07 -38.79 -13.02
N GLY A 82 1.32 -38.93 -13.48
CA GLY A 82 1.69 -38.68 -14.87
C GLY A 82 1.38 -37.24 -15.29
N VAL A 83 1.71 -36.27 -14.43
CA VAL A 83 1.57 -34.83 -14.69
C VAL A 83 2.81 -34.08 -14.21
N ALA A 84 3.12 -32.94 -14.84
CA ALA A 84 4.19 -32.08 -14.34
C ALA A 84 3.77 -31.45 -13.01
N ILE A 85 4.56 -31.71 -11.97
CA ILE A 85 4.37 -31.17 -10.62
C ILE A 85 5.33 -30.02 -10.32
N ARG A 86 6.35 -29.83 -11.16
CA ARG A 86 7.28 -28.71 -11.11
C ARG A 86 7.71 -28.27 -12.50
N TRP A 87 7.88 -26.96 -12.66
CA TRP A 87 8.75 -26.40 -13.69
C TRP A 87 9.70 -25.39 -13.05
N GLN A 88 10.89 -25.25 -13.63
CA GLN A 88 11.89 -24.27 -13.22
C GLN A 88 12.62 -23.72 -14.44
N ARG A 89 12.87 -22.41 -14.44
CA ARG A 89 13.70 -21.68 -15.41
C ARG A 89 14.53 -20.64 -14.67
N GLY A 90 15.83 -20.87 -14.52
CA GLY A 90 16.68 -20.02 -13.69
C GLY A 90 16.18 -19.98 -12.23
N ASP A 91 15.97 -18.77 -11.70
CA ASP A 91 15.44 -18.55 -10.35
C ASP A 91 13.90 -18.61 -10.27
N GLU A 92 13.20 -18.62 -11.41
CA GLU A 92 11.75 -18.77 -11.47
C GLU A 92 11.36 -20.24 -11.42
N TRP A 93 10.43 -20.59 -10.53
CA TRP A 93 9.92 -21.95 -10.40
C TRP A 93 8.49 -21.95 -9.92
N MET A 94 7.80 -23.06 -10.17
CA MET A 94 6.48 -23.34 -9.60
C MET A 94 6.37 -24.82 -9.29
N GLU A 95 5.77 -25.14 -8.15
CA GLU A 95 5.50 -26.50 -7.71
C GLU A 95 4.05 -26.65 -7.27
N LEU A 96 3.46 -27.81 -7.55
CA LEU A 96 2.16 -28.18 -6.99
C LEU A 96 2.32 -28.64 -5.54
N THR A 97 1.51 -28.10 -4.65
CA THR A 97 1.62 -28.39 -3.21
C THR A 97 0.93 -29.70 -2.83
N ASP A 98 -0.26 -30.00 -3.38
CA ASP A 98 -1.03 -31.21 -3.05
C ASP A 98 -1.88 -31.72 -4.25
N PRO A 99 -1.25 -32.27 -5.30
CA PRO A 99 -1.98 -32.75 -6.46
C PRO A 99 -2.61 -34.13 -6.20
N HIS A 100 -3.91 -34.27 -6.48
CA HIS A 100 -4.68 -35.52 -6.40
C HIS A 100 -5.44 -35.79 -7.72
N LEU A 101 -5.74 -37.07 -7.99
CA LEU A 101 -6.53 -37.52 -9.14
C LEU A 101 -7.85 -38.10 -8.63
N ASP A 102 -8.96 -37.37 -8.79
CA ASP A 102 -10.28 -37.86 -8.39
C ASP A 102 -11.02 -38.56 -9.56
N ASP A 103 -11.62 -39.72 -9.29
CA ASP A 103 -12.38 -40.53 -10.27
C ASP A 103 -13.87 -40.14 -10.38
N ALA A 104 -14.39 -39.28 -9.50
CA ALA A 104 -15.79 -38.82 -9.50
C ALA A 104 -15.88 -37.30 -9.54
N PHE A 105 -16.12 -36.76 -10.74
CA PHE A 105 -16.23 -35.33 -11.01
C PHE A 105 -17.64 -34.80 -10.68
N ASP A 106 -17.74 -33.87 -9.73
CA ASP A 106 -18.98 -33.12 -9.47
C ASP A 106 -19.10 -31.93 -10.46
N ARG A 107 -20.12 -31.95 -11.30
CA ARG A 107 -20.37 -30.92 -12.32
C ARG A 107 -20.77 -29.57 -11.70
N GLU A 108 -21.25 -29.56 -10.46
CA GLU A 108 -21.73 -28.33 -9.81
C GLU A 108 -20.58 -27.40 -9.39
N LEU A 109 -19.39 -27.94 -9.07
CA LEU A 109 -18.19 -27.18 -8.66
C LEU A 109 -17.66 -26.18 -9.70
N PHE A 110 -18.05 -26.32 -10.98
CA PHE A 110 -17.67 -25.41 -12.08
C PHE A 110 -18.88 -24.85 -12.84
N THR A 111 -20.01 -24.69 -12.15
CA THR A 111 -21.15 -23.96 -12.73
C THR A 111 -20.89 -22.45 -12.69
N TRP A 112 -20.62 -21.88 -13.86
CA TRP A 112 -20.55 -20.43 -14.04
C TRP A 112 -21.96 -19.85 -14.06
N SER A 113 -22.32 -19.08 -13.04
CA SER A 113 -23.62 -18.41 -12.90
C SER A 113 -23.64 -16.98 -13.47
N GLY A 114 -22.51 -16.47 -13.95
CA GLY A 114 -22.41 -15.14 -14.55
C GLY A 114 -22.75 -15.12 -16.05
N PRO A 115 -22.78 -13.93 -16.67
CA PRO A 115 -22.85 -13.83 -18.13
C PRO A 115 -21.63 -14.52 -18.76
N SER A 116 -21.85 -15.55 -19.57
CA SER A 116 -20.79 -16.20 -20.34
C SER A 116 -20.69 -15.54 -21.71
N ARG A 117 -19.46 -15.27 -22.16
CA ARG A 117 -19.19 -14.82 -23.53
C ARG A 117 -18.59 -16.00 -24.30
N PRO A 118 -19.02 -16.26 -25.54
CA PRO A 118 -18.37 -17.28 -26.36
C PRO A 118 -16.88 -16.99 -26.50
N PHE A 119 -16.03 -17.95 -26.16
CA PHE A 119 -14.56 -17.81 -26.25
C PHE A 119 -14.12 -17.40 -27.67
N GLU A 120 -14.81 -17.91 -28.70
CA GLU A 120 -14.58 -17.56 -30.11
C GLU A 120 -14.87 -16.08 -30.41
N GLU A 121 -15.86 -15.44 -29.78
CA GLU A 121 -16.16 -14.02 -30.01
C GLU A 121 -15.13 -13.09 -29.35
N ALA A 122 -14.66 -13.43 -28.15
CA ALA A 122 -13.64 -12.66 -27.44
C ALA A 122 -12.27 -12.75 -28.14
N VAL A 123 -11.85 -13.95 -28.55
CA VAL A 123 -10.62 -14.15 -29.32
C VAL A 123 -10.72 -13.49 -30.69
N SER A 124 -11.87 -13.58 -31.37
CA SER A 124 -12.08 -12.90 -32.66
C SER A 124 -12.06 -11.38 -32.53
N ARG A 125 -12.59 -10.81 -31.45
CA ARG A 125 -12.52 -9.37 -31.21
C ARG A 125 -11.08 -8.94 -30.90
N ALA A 126 -10.42 -9.58 -29.94
CA ALA A 126 -9.05 -9.26 -29.57
C ALA A 126 -8.08 -9.44 -30.75
N GLN A 127 -8.26 -10.48 -31.58
CA GLN A 127 -7.47 -10.67 -32.80
C GLN A 127 -7.74 -9.58 -33.83
N ARG A 128 -9.01 -9.17 -34.02
CA ARG A 128 -9.35 -8.05 -34.92
C ARG A 128 -8.74 -6.75 -34.44
N GLU A 129 -8.86 -6.43 -33.15
CA GLU A 129 -8.27 -5.24 -32.53
C GLU A 129 -6.74 -5.25 -32.65
N TYR A 130 -6.11 -6.41 -32.42
CA TYR A 130 -4.67 -6.60 -32.62
C TYR A 130 -4.27 -6.39 -34.08
N ASP A 131 -4.96 -7.03 -35.03
CA ASP A 131 -4.67 -6.90 -36.46
C ASP A 131 -4.89 -5.45 -36.95
N GLU A 132 -5.94 -4.78 -36.48
CA GLU A 132 -6.20 -3.37 -36.76
C GLU A 132 -5.11 -2.46 -36.19
N ARG A 133 -4.70 -2.70 -34.95
CA ARG A 133 -3.57 -1.99 -34.32
C ARG A 133 -2.27 -2.20 -35.11
N GLN A 134 -1.96 -3.43 -35.50
CA GLN A 134 -0.75 -3.72 -36.30
C GLN A 134 -0.82 -3.07 -37.69
N ARG A 135 -1.99 -3.02 -38.33
CA ARG A 135 -2.19 -2.28 -39.59
C ARG A 135 -2.00 -0.79 -39.41
N ALA A 136 -2.52 -0.19 -38.33
CA ALA A 136 -2.36 1.23 -38.04
C ALA A 136 -0.88 1.58 -37.82
N LEU A 137 -0.15 0.78 -37.01
CA LEU A 137 1.28 0.96 -36.79
C LEU A 137 2.10 0.80 -38.07
N ALA A 138 1.71 -0.11 -38.98
CA ALA A 138 2.38 -0.30 -40.25
C ALA A 138 2.23 0.89 -41.23
N LEU A 139 1.24 1.76 -41.04
CA LEU A 139 1.07 2.98 -41.83
C LEU A 139 1.95 4.14 -41.34
N ILE A 140 2.45 4.07 -40.10
CA ILE A 140 3.33 5.10 -39.55
C ILE A 140 4.73 4.89 -40.15
N PRO A 141 5.31 5.86 -40.86
CA PRO A 141 6.62 5.65 -41.44
C PRO A 141 7.67 5.49 -40.33
N GLN A 142 8.40 4.38 -40.39
CA GLN A 142 9.36 3.99 -39.35
C GLN A 142 10.69 4.71 -39.57
N ALA A 143 11.12 5.50 -38.60
CA ALA A 143 12.45 6.12 -38.60
C ALA A 143 13.41 5.21 -37.83
N VAL A 144 13.82 4.12 -38.47
CA VAL A 144 14.70 3.11 -37.85
C VAL A 144 16.15 3.60 -37.85
N PRO A 145 16.89 3.47 -36.74
CA PRO A 145 18.33 3.75 -36.71
C PRO A 145 19.09 2.91 -37.74
N THR A 146 20.00 3.54 -38.51
CA THR A 146 20.87 2.82 -39.46
C THR A 146 22.13 2.26 -38.83
N TRP A 147 22.43 2.68 -37.60
CA TRP A 147 23.53 2.17 -36.79
C TRP A 147 23.02 1.74 -35.42
N LEU A 148 23.36 0.50 -35.06
CA LEU A 148 23.14 -0.05 -33.73
C LEU A 148 24.42 -0.79 -33.30
N PRO A 149 24.75 -0.79 -32.01
CA PRO A 149 25.98 -1.44 -31.52
C PRO A 149 25.96 -2.98 -31.67
N LEU A 150 24.81 -3.59 -32.01
CA LEU A 150 24.60 -5.04 -32.15
C LEU A 150 23.56 -5.35 -33.24
N THR A 151 23.48 -6.62 -33.66
CA THR A 151 22.36 -7.14 -34.47
C THR A 151 21.06 -7.10 -33.66
N SER A 152 20.06 -6.41 -34.18
CA SER A 152 18.80 -6.12 -33.50
C SER A 152 17.58 -6.49 -34.34
N ASN A 153 16.49 -6.81 -33.64
CA ASN A 153 15.12 -6.80 -34.12
C ASN A 153 14.47 -5.48 -33.72
N VAL A 154 13.64 -4.92 -34.60
CA VAL A 154 12.93 -3.66 -34.38
C VAL A 154 11.45 -3.94 -34.59
N HIS A 155 10.64 -3.66 -33.57
CA HIS A 155 9.20 -3.92 -33.60
C HIS A 155 8.41 -2.69 -33.10
N PRO A 156 7.41 -2.20 -33.87
CA PRO A 156 6.49 -1.18 -33.38
C PRO A 156 5.69 -1.66 -32.17
N GLN A 157 5.73 -0.88 -31.10
CA GLN A 157 5.06 -1.18 -29.84
C GLN A 157 3.77 -0.38 -29.69
N SER A 158 3.82 0.92 -30.00
CA SER A 158 2.68 1.85 -29.99
C SER A 158 2.96 3.05 -30.90
N GLY A 159 1.94 3.84 -31.20
CA GLY A 159 2.06 5.05 -32.01
C GLY A 159 0.72 5.59 -32.51
N ASP A 160 0.71 6.86 -32.90
CA ASP A 160 -0.43 7.53 -33.52
C ASP A 160 0.03 8.17 -34.84
N ALA A 161 -0.57 7.73 -35.94
CA ALA A 161 -0.23 8.20 -37.29
C ALA A 161 -0.54 9.70 -37.49
N ARG A 162 -1.50 10.26 -36.74
CA ARG A 162 -1.90 11.67 -36.83
C ARG A 162 -0.83 12.59 -36.26
N THR A 163 -0.24 12.20 -35.13
CA THR A 163 0.78 12.97 -34.42
C THR A 163 2.20 12.63 -34.87
N GLY A 164 2.36 11.52 -35.61
CA GLY A 164 3.66 10.95 -35.96
C GLY A 164 4.33 10.24 -34.79
N GLU A 165 3.62 10.10 -33.65
CA GLU A 165 4.10 9.36 -32.49
C GLU A 165 4.39 7.92 -32.88
N LEU A 166 5.55 7.42 -32.47
CA LEU A 166 5.93 6.03 -32.64
C LEU A 166 6.88 5.61 -31.53
N SER A 167 6.56 4.49 -30.88
CA SER A 167 7.46 3.78 -29.98
C SER A 167 7.91 2.48 -30.63
N LEU A 168 9.23 2.30 -30.72
CA LEU A 168 9.87 1.11 -31.27
C LEU A 168 10.58 0.37 -30.15
N ASP A 169 10.25 -0.91 -29.96
CA ASP A 169 11.07 -1.82 -29.18
C ASP A 169 12.26 -2.26 -30.05
N ILE A 170 13.47 -2.06 -29.52
CA ILE A 170 14.71 -2.49 -30.16
C ILE A 170 15.35 -3.53 -29.25
N SER A 171 15.28 -4.79 -29.68
CA SER A 171 15.75 -5.97 -28.95
C SER A 171 16.83 -6.73 -29.74
N GLY A 172 17.78 -7.37 -29.07
CA GLY A 172 18.92 -8.06 -29.70
C GLY A 172 19.67 -8.94 -28.69
N HIS A 173 20.94 -9.29 -28.94
CA HIS A 173 21.79 -10.06 -27.99
C HIS A 173 22.20 -9.28 -26.71
N ALA A 174 21.29 -8.44 -26.18
CA ALA A 174 21.43 -7.44 -25.11
C ALA A 174 22.37 -6.28 -25.45
N PRO A 175 21.99 -5.00 -25.24
CA PRO A 175 20.86 -4.51 -24.43
C PRO A 175 19.59 -4.13 -25.22
N GLN A 176 18.41 -4.29 -24.59
CA GLN A 176 17.09 -3.87 -25.08
C GLN A 176 16.76 -2.44 -24.66
N PHE A 177 16.15 -1.66 -25.55
CA PHE A 177 15.69 -0.30 -25.27
C PHE A 177 14.48 0.09 -26.12
N THR A 178 13.73 1.09 -25.66
CA THR A 178 12.65 1.71 -26.41
C THR A 178 13.14 3.00 -27.05
N LEU A 179 12.89 3.18 -28.35
CA LEU A 179 13.05 4.45 -29.06
C LEU A 179 11.67 5.07 -29.29
N ARG A 180 11.41 6.20 -28.66
CA ARG A 180 10.20 7.02 -28.86
C ARG A 180 10.50 8.17 -29.81
N ARG A 181 9.51 8.54 -30.62
CA ARG A 181 9.55 9.68 -31.55
C ARG A 181 8.21 10.39 -31.56
N TRP A 182 8.21 11.72 -31.57
CA TRP A 182 7.01 12.54 -31.79
C TRP A 182 7.37 13.87 -32.48
N VAL A 183 6.38 14.53 -33.09
CA VAL A 183 6.56 15.87 -33.67
C VAL A 183 6.64 16.91 -32.55
N THR A 184 7.72 17.70 -32.55
CA THR A 184 8.09 18.63 -31.47
C THR A 184 7.03 19.72 -31.26
N SER A 185 6.41 20.22 -32.34
CA SER A 185 5.36 21.24 -32.27
C SER A 185 4.02 20.71 -31.72
N ILE A 186 3.78 19.40 -31.75
CA ILE A 186 2.59 18.76 -31.16
C ILE A 186 2.81 18.52 -29.65
N GLY A 187 4.07 18.45 -29.20
CA GLY A 187 4.39 18.24 -27.79
C GLY A 187 4.57 16.76 -27.43
N GLU A 188 5.07 16.53 -26.22
CA GLU A 188 5.39 15.19 -25.73
C GLU A 188 4.12 14.38 -25.43
N PRO A 189 3.98 13.17 -26.01
CA PRO A 189 2.88 12.27 -25.67
C PRO A 189 3.01 11.75 -24.23
N ALA A 190 1.86 11.59 -23.56
CA ALA A 190 1.79 11.01 -22.22
C ALA A 190 2.50 9.65 -22.16
N LEU A 191 3.22 9.41 -21.07
CA LEU A 191 3.82 8.12 -20.81
C LEU A 191 2.72 7.12 -20.43
N ALA A 192 2.48 6.17 -21.32
CA ALA A 192 1.58 5.05 -21.09
C ALA A 192 2.34 3.73 -21.12
N TRP A 193 1.75 2.70 -20.53
CA TRP A 193 2.27 1.34 -20.60
C TRP A 193 2.56 0.94 -22.06
N PRO A 194 3.73 0.34 -22.36
CA PRO A 194 4.73 -0.19 -21.41
C PRO A 194 5.89 0.77 -21.11
N ASN A 195 5.83 2.05 -21.53
CA ASN A 195 6.94 2.99 -21.42
C ASN A 195 6.99 3.74 -20.08
N ASP A 196 5.85 3.80 -19.37
CA ASP A 196 5.63 4.47 -18.08
C ASP A 196 6.64 4.10 -16.99
N ASN A 197 7.14 2.86 -16.99
CA ASN A 197 8.06 2.37 -15.96
C ASN A 197 9.55 2.41 -16.37
N THR A 198 9.85 2.67 -17.64
CA THR A 198 11.23 2.68 -18.14
C THR A 198 11.86 4.06 -17.93
N PRO A 199 13.09 4.21 -17.41
CA PRO A 199 13.69 5.53 -17.22
C PRO A 199 14.20 6.12 -18.55
N GLU A 200 14.12 7.45 -18.67
CA GLU A 200 14.75 8.19 -19.78
C GLU A 200 16.28 8.08 -19.68
N ARG A 201 16.92 7.73 -20.80
CA ARG A 201 18.39 7.67 -20.91
C ARG A 201 18.95 8.80 -21.75
N TYR A 202 18.24 9.23 -22.79
CA TYR A 202 18.70 10.29 -23.66
C TYR A 202 17.55 10.88 -24.48
N ARG A 203 17.56 12.20 -24.68
CA ARG A 203 16.55 12.93 -25.45
C ARG A 203 17.23 13.93 -26.39
N ARG A 204 16.76 14.01 -27.63
CA ARG A 204 17.27 14.97 -28.61
C ARG A 204 16.24 15.35 -29.67
N THR A 205 16.24 16.63 -30.03
CA THR A 205 15.45 17.17 -31.13
C THR A 205 16.28 17.29 -32.41
N ILE A 206 15.75 16.82 -33.54
CA ILE A 206 16.35 16.91 -34.88
C ILE A 206 15.27 17.34 -35.87
N GLY A 207 15.39 18.57 -36.40
CA GLY A 207 14.36 19.15 -37.26
C GLY A 207 13.04 19.29 -36.50
N ASP A 208 11.95 18.80 -37.09
CA ASP A 208 10.61 18.84 -36.49
C ASP A 208 10.38 17.72 -35.47
N TRP A 209 11.31 16.78 -35.31
CA TRP A 209 11.13 15.58 -34.48
C TRP A 209 11.89 15.67 -33.16
N THR A 210 11.28 15.15 -32.10
CA THR A 210 11.97 14.82 -30.86
C THR A 210 12.04 13.30 -30.71
N TYR A 211 13.23 12.82 -30.36
CA TYR A 211 13.54 11.41 -30.14
C TYR A 211 13.98 11.21 -28.70
N GLU A 212 13.53 10.10 -28.11
CA GLU A 212 13.84 9.72 -26.73
C GLU A 212 14.19 8.24 -26.66
N ILE A 213 15.29 7.92 -25.98
CA ILE A 213 15.71 6.55 -25.68
C ILE A 213 15.41 6.27 -24.22
N ARG A 214 14.64 5.21 -23.95
CA ARG A 214 14.36 4.71 -22.60
C ARG A 214 14.86 3.28 -22.43
N SER A 215 15.44 2.97 -21.28
CA SER A 215 15.92 1.61 -20.98
C SER A 215 16.23 1.45 -19.50
N TYR A 216 16.01 0.25 -18.94
CA TYR A 216 16.55 -0.08 -17.61
C TYR A 216 18.07 -0.24 -17.62
N ASN A 217 18.68 -0.53 -18.77
CA ASN A 217 20.13 -0.62 -18.89
C ASN A 217 20.76 0.77 -18.98
N ASP A 218 21.98 0.90 -18.44
CA ASP A 218 22.77 2.11 -18.64
C ASP A 218 23.33 2.13 -20.06
N PHE A 219 23.12 3.25 -20.75
CA PHE A 219 23.70 3.53 -22.06
C PHE A 219 24.63 4.73 -21.96
N SER A 220 25.74 4.70 -22.70
CA SER A 220 26.58 5.88 -22.81
C SER A 220 25.85 6.95 -23.64
N GLU A 221 25.90 8.21 -23.19
CA GLU A 221 25.31 9.33 -23.97
C GLU A 221 25.88 9.39 -25.39
N THR A 222 27.15 9.00 -25.58
CA THR A 222 27.80 8.97 -26.90
C THR A 222 27.15 7.95 -27.82
N ASP A 223 26.81 6.76 -27.33
CA ASP A 223 26.13 5.74 -28.13
C ASP A 223 24.68 6.12 -28.39
N CYS A 224 23.96 6.68 -27.40
CA CYS A 224 22.62 7.22 -27.60
C CYS A 224 22.60 8.32 -28.68
N ALA A 225 23.56 9.25 -28.65
CA ALA A 225 23.68 10.30 -29.65
C ALA A 225 23.92 9.73 -31.05
N ARG A 226 24.80 8.73 -31.18
CA ARG A 226 25.07 8.05 -32.46
C ARG A 226 23.85 7.31 -32.99
N ILE A 227 23.08 6.65 -32.12
CA ILE A 227 21.85 5.95 -32.50
C ILE A 227 20.87 6.95 -33.12
N ILE A 228 20.59 8.06 -32.43
CA ILE A 228 19.66 9.08 -32.92
C ILE A 228 20.17 9.75 -34.21
N GLU A 229 21.47 10.05 -34.30
CA GLU A 229 22.07 10.63 -35.51
C GLU A 229 22.03 9.70 -36.73
N SER A 230 21.99 8.39 -36.50
CA SER A 230 21.90 7.38 -37.57
C SER A 230 20.48 7.23 -38.13
N ILE A 231 19.47 7.84 -37.52
CA ILE A 231 18.08 7.69 -37.95
C ILE A 231 17.87 8.36 -39.30
N VAL A 232 17.27 7.63 -40.25
CA VAL A 232 16.88 8.20 -41.54
C VAL A 232 15.71 9.18 -41.32
N PRO A 233 15.83 10.45 -41.75
CA PRO A 233 14.75 11.42 -41.60
C PRO A 233 13.49 10.98 -42.32
N VAL A 234 12.36 11.13 -41.64
CA VAL A 234 11.02 10.89 -42.17
C VAL A 234 10.28 12.23 -42.17
N ALA A 235 9.46 12.50 -43.18
CA ALA A 235 8.64 13.71 -43.20
C ALA A 235 7.55 13.65 -42.09
N PRO A 236 7.29 14.75 -41.37
CA PRO A 236 6.16 14.81 -40.44
C PRO A 236 4.82 14.61 -41.19
N PRO A 237 3.73 14.28 -40.48
CA PRO A 237 2.40 14.22 -41.07
C PRO A 237 2.08 15.49 -41.88
N ASP A 238 1.47 15.33 -43.06
CA ASP A 238 1.09 16.44 -43.96
C ASP A 238 -0.20 17.13 -43.48
N ARG A 239 -0.18 17.61 -42.23
CA ARG A 239 -1.26 18.31 -41.52
C ARG A 239 -0.67 19.35 -40.57
N ASP A 240 -1.40 20.43 -40.32
CA ASP A 240 -0.96 21.45 -39.35
C ASP A 240 -0.99 20.89 -37.92
N SER A 241 0.06 21.15 -37.15
CA SER A 241 0.16 20.72 -35.75
C SER A 241 -0.93 21.34 -34.88
N ALA A 242 -1.37 22.57 -35.20
CA ALA A 242 -2.43 23.25 -34.46
C ALA A 242 -3.79 22.54 -34.62
N ASP A 243 -4.11 22.08 -35.83
CA ASP A 243 -5.34 21.34 -36.10
C ASP A 243 -5.35 19.98 -35.38
N ILE A 244 -4.21 19.28 -35.37
CA ILE A 244 -4.06 18.01 -34.65
C ILE A 244 -4.22 18.21 -33.14
N LEU A 245 -3.61 19.28 -32.59
CA LEU A 245 -3.73 19.61 -31.17
C LEU A 245 -5.17 19.92 -30.75
N ALA A 246 -5.91 20.66 -31.58
CA ALA A 246 -7.33 20.94 -31.33
C ALA A 246 -8.16 19.65 -31.33
N GLU A 247 -7.96 18.77 -32.32
CA GLU A 247 -8.64 17.47 -32.43
C GLU A 247 -8.36 16.58 -31.19
N LEU A 248 -7.10 16.49 -30.74
CA LEU A 248 -6.74 15.73 -29.56
C LEU A 248 -7.32 16.32 -28.27
N ALA A 249 -7.37 17.65 -28.16
CA ALA A 249 -7.97 18.32 -27.01
C ALA A 249 -9.50 18.08 -26.96
N ASP A 250 -10.16 18.08 -28.12
CA ASP A 250 -11.58 17.75 -28.25
C ASP A 250 -11.82 16.28 -27.88
N GLU A 251 -11.03 15.33 -28.41
CA GLU A 251 -11.11 13.90 -28.07
C GLU A 251 -10.88 13.65 -26.57
N GLU A 252 -9.90 14.32 -25.99
CA GLU A 252 -9.62 14.23 -24.56
C GLU A 252 -10.74 14.83 -23.71
N SER A 253 -11.36 15.91 -24.19
CA SER A 253 -12.55 16.48 -23.55
C SER A 253 -13.73 15.53 -23.63
N ASP A 254 -13.99 14.94 -24.80
CA ASP A 254 -15.06 13.97 -25.03
C ASP A 254 -14.85 12.70 -24.19
N ARG A 255 -13.60 12.23 -24.06
CA ARG A 255 -13.24 11.11 -23.20
C ARG A 255 -13.51 11.41 -21.73
N ARG A 256 -13.03 12.55 -21.22
CA ARG A 256 -13.31 12.97 -19.84
C ARG A 256 -14.81 13.16 -19.59
N GLU A 257 -15.53 13.71 -20.57
CA GLU A 257 -16.98 13.83 -20.49
C GLU A 257 -17.67 12.47 -20.44
N ALA A 258 -17.21 11.50 -21.23
CA ALA A 258 -17.72 10.13 -21.21
C ALA A 258 -17.41 9.42 -19.89
N GLU A 259 -16.20 9.59 -19.34
CA GLU A 259 -15.81 9.04 -18.04
C GLU A 259 -16.68 9.61 -16.91
N VAL A 260 -16.92 10.93 -16.89
CA VAL A 260 -17.84 11.54 -15.94
C VAL A 260 -19.27 11.04 -16.18
N SER A 261 -19.74 10.99 -17.43
CA SER A 261 -21.08 10.48 -17.73
C SER A 261 -21.27 9.02 -17.31
N GLU A 262 -20.22 8.19 -17.39
CA GLU A 262 -20.25 6.82 -16.89
C GLU A 262 -20.25 6.78 -15.36
N SER A 263 -19.46 7.63 -14.70
CA SER A 263 -19.39 7.67 -13.24
C SER A 263 -20.72 8.05 -12.60
N LEU A 264 -21.51 8.95 -13.22
CA LEU A 264 -22.85 9.35 -12.78
C LEU A 264 -23.85 8.18 -12.69
N GLY A 265 -23.60 7.07 -13.41
CA GLY A 265 -24.38 5.85 -13.24
C GLY A 265 -25.82 5.92 -13.73
N THR A 266 -26.07 6.65 -14.82
CA THR A 266 -27.37 6.77 -15.47
C THR A 266 -27.99 5.40 -15.76
N GLY A 267 -29.18 5.16 -15.23
CA GLY A 267 -29.95 3.93 -15.40
C GLY A 267 -29.56 2.78 -14.47
N ARG A 268 -28.56 2.94 -13.58
CA ARG A 268 -28.19 1.90 -12.61
C ARG A 268 -29.32 1.63 -11.61
N VAL A 269 -29.37 0.42 -11.08
CA VAL A 269 -30.40 -0.04 -10.13
C VAL A 269 -29.72 -0.41 -8.82
N ILE A 270 -30.27 0.03 -7.68
CA ILE A 270 -29.73 -0.20 -6.33
C ILE A 270 -29.49 -1.70 -6.07
N THR A 271 -30.47 -2.56 -6.37
CA THR A 271 -30.42 -4.00 -6.09
C THR A 271 -29.29 -4.73 -6.81
N ASP A 272 -28.77 -4.18 -7.91
CA ASP A 272 -27.67 -4.78 -8.67
C ASP A 272 -26.29 -4.46 -8.07
N ARG A 273 -26.24 -3.60 -7.04
CA ARG A 273 -25.03 -2.97 -6.50
C ARG A 273 -24.85 -3.09 -4.98
N LEU A 274 -25.67 -3.91 -4.31
CA LEU A 274 -25.63 -4.11 -2.85
C LEU A 274 -24.37 -4.86 -2.34
N GLY A 275 -23.50 -5.34 -3.24
CA GLY A 275 -22.36 -6.20 -2.95
C GLY A 275 -21.05 -5.50 -2.56
N GLY A 276 -21.07 -4.64 -1.53
CA GLY A 276 -19.86 -4.02 -0.96
C GLY A 276 -19.39 -2.73 -1.67
N GLU A 277 -20.27 -2.09 -2.44
CA GLU A 277 -20.02 -0.79 -3.06
C GLU A 277 -20.60 0.35 -2.21
N SER A 278 -19.91 1.49 -2.15
CA SER A 278 -20.40 2.71 -1.48
C SER A 278 -21.36 3.47 -2.40
N LEU A 279 -22.67 3.39 -2.17
CA LEU A 279 -23.67 3.94 -3.11
C LEU A 279 -23.94 5.43 -2.88
N LEU A 280 -23.91 6.24 -3.95
CA LEU A 280 -24.45 7.61 -3.98
C LEU A 280 -25.73 7.66 -4.84
N ILE A 281 -26.88 7.78 -4.19
CA ILE A 281 -28.18 7.62 -4.83
C ILE A 281 -28.80 8.98 -5.08
N ARG A 282 -29.09 9.30 -6.35
CA ARG A 282 -29.84 10.50 -6.70
C ARG A 282 -31.33 10.29 -6.38
N THR A 283 -31.89 11.15 -5.54
CA THR A 283 -33.32 11.11 -5.18
C THR A 283 -34.10 12.35 -5.58
N ASP A 284 -33.44 13.40 -6.07
CA ASP A 284 -34.07 14.57 -6.69
C ASP A 284 -33.61 14.72 -8.15
N PHE A 285 -34.58 14.76 -9.08
CA PHE A 285 -34.37 14.87 -10.52
C PHE A 285 -34.75 16.24 -11.11
N THR A 286 -34.84 17.29 -10.27
CA THR A 286 -35.22 18.66 -10.68
C THR A 286 -34.09 19.39 -11.43
N ASP A 287 -32.83 19.06 -11.17
CA ASP A 287 -31.66 19.69 -11.81
C ASP A 287 -30.56 18.65 -12.11
N ASP A 288 -30.34 18.38 -13.41
CA ASP A 288 -29.32 17.44 -13.89
C ASP A 288 -27.89 18.01 -13.81
N ALA A 289 -27.74 19.31 -14.02
CA ALA A 289 -26.42 19.95 -13.94
C ALA A 289 -25.94 19.97 -12.49
N ARG A 290 -26.85 20.26 -11.55
CA ARG A 290 -26.54 20.26 -10.12
C ARG A 290 -26.20 18.87 -9.59
N TRP A 291 -26.90 17.83 -10.03
CA TRP A 291 -26.55 16.45 -9.70
C TRP A 291 -25.13 16.11 -10.13
N ARG A 292 -24.76 16.50 -11.37
CA ARG A 292 -23.40 16.29 -11.87
C ARG A 292 -22.37 17.00 -10.99
N ASP A 293 -22.61 18.26 -10.62
CA ASP A 293 -21.70 19.02 -9.75
C ASP A 293 -21.49 18.33 -8.40
N VAL A 294 -22.57 17.83 -7.79
CA VAL A 294 -22.52 17.08 -6.52
C VAL A 294 -21.69 15.81 -6.65
N ALA A 295 -21.97 14.97 -7.65
CA ALA A 295 -21.28 13.70 -7.84
C ALA A 295 -19.77 13.92 -8.11
N VAL A 296 -19.43 14.89 -8.97
CA VAL A 296 -18.04 15.24 -9.27
C VAL A 296 -17.34 15.79 -8.02
N ALA A 297 -17.98 16.68 -7.26
CA ALA A 297 -17.39 17.23 -6.04
C ALA A 297 -17.18 16.16 -4.96
N ALA A 298 -18.12 15.22 -4.82
CA ALA A 298 -18.06 14.16 -3.81
C ALA A 298 -16.94 13.14 -4.07
N MET A 299 -16.60 12.90 -5.35
CA MET A 299 -15.54 11.97 -5.77
C MET A 299 -14.21 12.68 -6.08
N ALA A 300 -14.14 14.01 -5.91
CA ALA A 300 -12.95 14.78 -6.21
C ALA A 300 -11.78 14.37 -5.28
N PRO A 301 -10.57 14.15 -5.81
CA PRO A 301 -9.39 13.93 -4.99
C PRO A 301 -9.07 15.15 -4.12
N VAL A 302 -8.70 14.90 -2.87
CA VAL A 302 -8.28 15.89 -1.88
C VAL A 302 -6.81 15.62 -1.52
N PRO A 303 -5.93 16.65 -1.53
CA PRO A 303 -4.54 16.47 -1.13
C PRO A 303 -4.43 15.99 0.31
N SER A 304 -3.74 14.88 0.53
CA SER A 304 -3.20 14.55 1.85
C SER A 304 -1.93 15.36 2.06
N GLY A 305 -1.59 15.81 3.27
CA GLY A 305 -0.38 16.60 3.55
C GLY A 305 0.98 15.93 3.23
N GLY A 306 1.00 14.84 2.45
CA GLY A 306 2.16 14.13 1.90
C GLY A 306 2.05 13.87 0.38
N GLU A 307 2.73 12.85 -0.16
CA GLU A 307 2.78 12.54 -1.62
C GLU A 307 1.54 11.79 -2.15
N GLY A 308 0.37 11.89 -1.51
CA GLY A 308 -0.84 11.14 -1.86
C GLY A 308 -2.11 11.98 -1.84
N GLU A 309 -3.14 11.51 -2.57
CA GLU A 309 -4.47 12.10 -2.59
C GLU A 309 -5.49 11.11 -1.99
N PHE A 310 -6.53 11.64 -1.36
CA PHE A 310 -7.67 10.86 -0.89
C PHE A 310 -8.90 11.19 -1.73
N ALA A 311 -9.70 10.18 -2.06
CA ALA A 311 -10.98 10.35 -2.74
C ALA A 311 -12.02 9.42 -2.13
N ALA A 312 -13.31 9.74 -2.30
CA ALA A 312 -14.40 8.83 -2.00
C ALA A 312 -14.66 7.92 -3.21
N TYR A 313 -14.77 6.61 -2.99
CA TYR A 313 -15.01 5.65 -4.05
C TYR A 313 -16.50 5.32 -4.17
N LEU A 314 -17.26 6.22 -4.80
CA LEU A 314 -18.72 6.14 -4.85
C LEU A 314 -19.24 5.50 -6.14
N THR A 315 -20.17 4.56 -6.01
CA THR A 315 -21.02 4.10 -7.11
C THR A 315 -22.26 4.98 -7.17
N CYS A 316 -22.30 5.91 -8.13
CA CYS A 316 -23.50 6.71 -8.34
C CYS A 316 -24.65 5.89 -8.93
N ILE A 317 -25.87 6.15 -8.46
CA ILE A 317 -27.12 5.57 -8.93
C ILE A 317 -28.04 6.71 -9.38
N ASP A 318 -28.08 6.94 -10.70
CA ASP A 318 -28.93 7.97 -11.33
C ASP A 318 -30.07 7.30 -12.11
N ASN A 319 -31.19 7.03 -11.42
CA ASN A 319 -32.33 6.36 -12.02
C ASN A 319 -33.66 6.94 -11.50
N ARG A 320 -34.45 7.51 -12.42
CA ARG A 320 -35.72 8.20 -12.13
C ARG A 320 -36.74 7.37 -11.35
N GLN A 321 -36.61 6.06 -11.28
CA GLN A 321 -37.48 5.24 -10.42
C GLN A 321 -37.28 5.51 -8.91
N TYR A 322 -36.17 6.16 -8.53
CA TYR A 322 -35.86 6.57 -7.17
C TYR A 322 -36.13 8.06 -6.89
N ASP A 323 -36.85 8.74 -7.79
CA ASP A 323 -37.29 10.12 -7.58
C ASP A 323 -38.19 10.20 -6.34
N GLY A 324 -37.78 11.03 -5.37
CA GLY A 324 -38.41 11.15 -4.06
C GLY A 324 -38.13 9.99 -3.09
N LEU A 325 -37.15 9.12 -3.34
CA LEU A 325 -36.81 8.02 -2.44
C LEU A 325 -36.36 8.54 -1.06
N THR A 326 -37.02 8.06 -0.01
CA THR A 326 -36.68 8.35 1.39
C THR A 326 -35.74 7.28 1.96
N VAL A 327 -35.13 7.56 3.11
CA VAL A 327 -34.28 6.59 3.83
C VAL A 327 -35.05 5.33 4.23
N ASP A 328 -36.29 5.46 4.70
CA ASP A 328 -37.14 4.30 5.01
C ASP A 328 -37.41 3.47 3.74
N GLY A 329 -37.69 4.13 2.62
CA GLY A 329 -37.88 3.44 1.34
C GLY A 329 -36.60 2.76 0.84
N LEU A 330 -35.44 3.36 1.11
CA LEU A 330 -34.14 2.73 0.82
C LEU A 330 -33.93 1.48 1.66
N ILE A 331 -34.23 1.54 2.97
CA ILE A 331 -34.16 0.39 3.87
C ILE A 331 -35.06 -0.75 3.38
N ASP A 332 -36.27 -0.42 2.93
CA ASP A 332 -37.20 -1.41 2.35
C ASP A 332 -36.65 -2.06 1.07
N ILE A 333 -35.94 -1.30 0.23
CA ILE A 333 -35.32 -1.82 -1.01
C ILE A 333 -34.12 -2.72 -0.71
N ILE A 334 -33.27 -2.35 0.25
CA ILE A 334 -32.08 -3.10 0.65
C ILE A 334 -32.47 -4.39 1.38
N GLY A 335 -33.55 -4.38 2.17
CA GLY A 335 -33.98 -5.54 2.95
C GLY A 335 -33.02 -5.86 4.09
N ASP A 336 -32.69 -7.13 4.32
CA ASP A 336 -31.78 -7.56 5.39
C ASP A 336 -30.33 -7.76 4.92
N GLU A 337 -30.00 -7.33 3.69
CA GLU A 337 -28.65 -7.45 3.14
C GLU A 337 -27.62 -6.54 3.84
N PRO A 338 -26.32 -6.92 3.87
CA PRO A 338 -25.30 -6.39 4.78
C PRO A 338 -24.79 -4.98 4.43
N VAL A 339 -25.56 -4.15 3.72
CA VAL A 339 -25.20 -2.76 3.43
C VAL A 339 -25.26 -1.95 4.73
N GLN A 340 -24.09 -1.52 5.23
CA GLN A 340 -23.99 -0.83 6.52
C GLN A 340 -24.39 0.65 6.42
N TYR A 341 -24.18 1.27 5.26
CA TYR A 341 -24.49 2.68 5.01
C TYR A 341 -24.77 2.93 3.52
N ALA A 342 -25.41 4.05 3.22
CA ALA A 342 -25.60 4.56 1.86
C ALA A 342 -25.66 6.09 1.86
N PHE A 343 -25.38 6.70 0.71
CA PHE A 343 -25.44 8.14 0.51
C PHE A 343 -26.62 8.52 -0.38
N LEU A 344 -27.34 9.59 -0.03
CA LEU A 344 -28.47 10.10 -0.83
C LEU A 344 -28.26 11.58 -1.17
N ALA A 345 -28.48 11.93 -2.44
CA ALA A 345 -28.53 13.31 -2.92
C ALA A 345 -29.99 13.73 -3.11
N ASP A 346 -30.53 14.41 -2.11
CA ASP A 346 -31.92 14.88 -2.07
C ASP A 346 -32.05 16.36 -2.46
N SER A 347 -33.27 16.89 -2.35
CA SER A 347 -33.56 18.30 -2.70
C SER A 347 -32.73 19.32 -1.92
N VAL A 348 -32.31 19.00 -0.69
CA VAL A 348 -31.44 19.90 0.10
C VAL A 348 -30.02 19.81 -0.42
N THR A 349 -29.52 18.61 -0.76
CA THR A 349 -28.21 18.42 -1.39
C THR A 349 -28.09 19.22 -2.70
N LEU A 350 -29.14 19.24 -3.54
CA LEU A 350 -29.11 20.01 -4.80
C LEU A 350 -29.34 21.51 -4.57
N GLY A 351 -30.23 21.88 -3.65
CA GLY A 351 -30.63 23.27 -3.42
C GLY A 351 -29.65 24.11 -2.62
N ASP A 352 -28.83 23.48 -1.76
CA ASP A 352 -27.86 24.18 -0.92
C ASP A 352 -26.52 24.40 -1.64
N SER A 353 -25.86 25.53 -1.36
CA SER A 353 -24.54 25.85 -1.88
C SER A 353 -23.43 24.91 -1.42
N GLU A 354 -23.51 24.39 -0.19
CA GLU A 354 -22.51 23.46 0.40
C GLU A 354 -22.70 22.02 -0.09
N MET A 355 -23.79 21.73 -0.80
CA MET A 355 -24.11 20.41 -1.34
C MET A 355 -24.10 19.28 -0.27
N PRO A 356 -24.75 19.44 0.89
CA PRO A 356 -24.65 18.48 1.98
C PRO A 356 -25.39 17.18 1.63
N ILE A 357 -24.64 16.10 1.43
CA ILE A 357 -25.12 14.77 1.03
C ILE A 357 -25.59 14.02 2.27
N VAL A 358 -26.74 13.34 2.20
CA VAL A 358 -27.25 12.53 3.31
C VAL A 358 -26.42 11.26 3.44
N VAL A 359 -25.95 10.96 4.64
CA VAL A 359 -25.38 9.67 5.02
C VAL A 359 -26.43 8.91 5.84
N ALA A 360 -26.84 7.75 5.38
CA ALA A 360 -27.86 6.93 6.04
C ALA A 360 -27.25 5.64 6.58
N HIS A 361 -27.49 5.35 7.85
CA HIS A 361 -27.16 4.06 8.45
C HIS A 361 -28.20 3.03 8.00
N THR A 362 -27.78 2.05 7.19
CA THR A 362 -28.65 0.99 6.64
C THR A 362 -28.38 -0.37 7.27
N GLY A 363 -27.36 -0.46 8.13
CA GLY A 363 -26.96 -1.66 8.86
C GLY A 363 -27.97 -2.15 9.90
N PRO A 364 -27.63 -3.20 10.66
CA PRO A 364 -28.50 -3.76 11.68
C PRO A 364 -28.89 -2.73 12.75
N ASP A 365 -30.13 -2.81 13.23
CA ASP A 365 -30.63 -1.90 14.27
C ASP A 365 -29.89 -2.11 15.60
N ARG A 366 -29.28 -1.04 16.12
CA ARG A 366 -28.56 -1.02 17.41
C ARG A 366 -29.01 0.18 18.26
N PRO A 367 -28.96 0.09 19.61
CA PRO A 367 -29.33 1.20 20.48
C PRO A 367 -28.57 2.52 20.20
N GLU A 368 -27.27 2.41 19.90
CA GLU A 368 -26.36 3.52 19.58
C GLU A 368 -26.46 4.00 18.12
N SER A 369 -26.83 3.10 17.20
CA SER A 369 -27.08 3.38 15.79
C SER A 369 -28.37 2.73 15.33
N PRO A 370 -29.53 3.37 15.59
CA PRO A 370 -30.79 2.88 15.08
C PRO A 370 -30.73 2.82 13.56
N ARG A 371 -31.31 1.77 12.98
CA ARG A 371 -31.40 1.64 11.53
C ARG A 371 -32.22 2.81 10.97
N GLY A 372 -31.69 3.48 9.94
CA GLY A 372 -32.27 4.71 9.38
C GLY A 372 -31.80 6.00 10.05
N ARG A 373 -30.88 5.95 11.02
CA ARG A 373 -30.20 7.15 11.53
C ARG A 373 -29.48 7.85 10.38
N THR A 374 -29.52 9.18 10.37
CA THR A 374 -28.89 10.00 9.32
C THR A 374 -28.06 11.14 9.89
N PHE A 375 -27.11 11.59 9.09
CA PHE A 375 -26.50 12.92 9.18
C PHE A 375 -26.20 13.41 7.75
N ARG A 376 -25.67 14.63 7.59
CA ARG A 376 -25.21 15.11 6.28
C ARG A 376 -23.71 15.34 6.25
N VAL A 377 -23.09 15.26 5.08
CA VAL A 377 -21.66 15.52 4.88
C VAL A 377 -21.44 16.41 3.67
N ILE A 378 -20.51 17.37 3.76
CA ILE A 378 -20.12 18.18 2.61
C ILE A 378 -19.18 17.38 1.67
N PRO A 379 -19.15 17.67 0.36
CA PRO A 379 -18.34 16.90 -0.58
C PRO A 379 -16.84 16.82 -0.25
N THR A 380 -16.25 17.88 0.33
CA THR A 380 -14.82 17.90 0.69
C THR A 380 -14.45 16.93 1.82
N GLU A 381 -15.42 16.51 2.62
CA GLU A 381 -15.25 15.55 3.73
C GLU A 381 -15.78 14.16 3.40
N MET A 382 -16.32 13.98 2.18
CA MET A 382 -16.92 12.72 1.73
C MET A 382 -15.92 11.56 1.77
N TRP A 383 -14.67 11.80 1.35
CA TRP A 383 -13.61 10.80 1.37
C TRP A 383 -13.34 10.29 2.79
N GLY A 384 -13.42 11.17 3.80
CA GLY A 384 -13.16 10.83 5.19
C GLY A 384 -14.24 9.90 5.73
N VAL A 385 -15.50 10.20 5.44
CA VAL A 385 -16.65 9.37 5.83
C VAL A 385 -16.62 8.03 5.08
N GLU A 386 -16.57 8.06 3.74
CA GLU A 386 -16.68 6.86 2.91
C GLU A 386 -15.55 5.87 3.17
N ASN A 387 -14.28 6.31 3.14
CA ASN A 387 -13.14 5.40 3.33
C ASN A 387 -13.15 4.75 4.73
N ASN A 388 -13.55 5.48 5.77
CA ASN A 388 -13.58 4.93 7.13
C ASN A 388 -14.72 3.92 7.31
N LEU A 389 -15.91 4.22 6.77
CA LEU A 389 -17.06 3.32 6.87
C LEU A 389 -16.90 2.09 5.98
N SER A 390 -16.26 2.21 4.81
CA SER A 390 -16.05 1.08 3.88
C SER A 390 -15.07 0.04 4.40
N ILE A 391 -14.06 0.45 5.18
CA ILE A 391 -13.06 -0.45 5.78
C ILE A 391 -13.30 -0.70 7.27
N SER A 392 -14.40 -0.18 7.84
CA SER A 392 -14.72 -0.26 9.27
C SER A 392 -13.60 0.25 10.19
N ASN A 393 -12.92 1.34 9.80
CA ASN A 393 -11.89 1.96 10.65
C ASN A 393 -12.49 2.89 11.72
N MET A 394 -13.61 3.55 11.40
CA MET A 394 -14.41 4.32 12.35
C MET A 394 -15.89 4.00 12.14
N ASP A 395 -16.66 4.08 13.22
CA ASP A 395 -18.09 3.77 13.20
C ASP A 395 -18.95 4.98 12.79
N PHE A 396 -20.19 4.71 12.38
CA PHE A 396 -21.14 5.73 11.90
C PHE A 396 -21.40 6.83 12.94
N GLU A 397 -21.52 6.47 14.22
CA GLU A 397 -21.77 7.37 15.34
C GLU A 397 -20.66 8.39 15.50
N SER A 398 -19.40 8.01 15.22
CA SER A 398 -18.26 8.92 15.35
C SER A 398 -18.43 10.16 14.47
N PHE A 399 -19.03 10.00 13.29
CA PHE A 399 -19.35 11.10 12.38
C PHE A 399 -20.69 11.75 12.73
N ALA A 400 -21.73 10.95 12.99
CA ALA A 400 -23.07 11.45 13.27
C ALA A 400 -23.17 12.27 14.56
N ASP A 401 -22.31 12.02 15.55
CA ASP A 401 -22.21 12.77 16.80
C ASP A 401 -21.26 13.98 16.70
N SER A 402 -20.50 14.09 15.60
CA SER A 402 -19.52 15.17 15.36
C SER A 402 -20.00 16.20 14.32
N VAL A 403 -21.30 16.23 14.03
CA VAL A 403 -21.92 17.22 13.16
C VAL A 403 -22.04 18.58 13.83
N ASP A 404 -22.06 19.64 13.03
CA ASP A 404 -22.39 20.99 13.50
C ASP A 404 -23.87 21.09 13.95
N GLU A 405 -24.26 22.23 14.53
CA GLU A 405 -25.63 22.47 15.03
C GLU A 405 -26.74 22.26 13.98
N ASP A 406 -26.41 22.36 12.70
CA ASP A 406 -27.32 22.15 11.57
C ASP A 406 -27.38 20.69 11.07
N GLY A 407 -26.64 19.77 11.72
CA GLY A 407 -26.61 18.35 11.38
C GLY A 407 -25.69 17.99 10.20
N VAL A 408 -24.81 18.90 9.80
CA VAL A 408 -23.84 18.70 8.71
C VAL A 408 -22.44 18.47 9.29
N PHE A 409 -21.78 17.40 8.85
CA PHE A 409 -20.39 17.09 9.13
C PHE A 409 -19.49 17.87 8.17
N ARG A 410 -18.68 18.77 8.73
CA ARG A 410 -17.70 19.61 8.01
C ARG A 410 -16.25 19.27 8.38
N GLY A 411 -16.05 18.05 8.88
CA GLY A 411 -14.75 17.55 9.33
C GLY A 411 -14.65 17.53 10.85
N PHE A 412 -13.74 16.71 11.36
CA PHE A 412 -13.41 16.76 12.78
C PHE A 412 -12.72 18.09 13.11
N PRO A 413 -12.89 18.62 14.33
CA PRO A 413 -12.09 19.76 14.77
C PRO A 413 -10.62 19.41 14.56
N GLN A 414 -9.86 20.35 13.99
CA GLN A 414 -8.44 20.13 13.77
C GLN A 414 -7.81 19.73 15.11
N PRO A 415 -7.01 18.64 15.14
CA PRO A 415 -6.31 18.28 16.36
C PRO A 415 -5.48 19.49 16.80
N PRO A 416 -5.48 19.82 18.10
CA PRO A 416 -4.71 20.94 18.60
C PRO A 416 -3.28 20.77 18.13
N GLN A 417 -2.76 21.79 17.46
CA GLN A 417 -1.38 21.78 16.99
C GLN A 417 -0.47 22.20 18.15
N PRO A 418 0.73 21.60 18.27
CA PRO A 418 1.67 22.05 19.26
C PRO A 418 2.05 23.51 18.97
N VAL A 419 1.98 24.35 20.00
CA VAL A 419 2.38 25.77 19.90
C VAL A 419 3.89 25.92 19.96
N GLU A 420 4.57 24.94 20.56
CA GLU A 420 6.03 24.89 20.64
C GLU A 420 6.52 23.44 20.63
N GLN A 421 7.69 23.20 20.04
CA GLN A 421 8.40 21.93 20.10
C GLN A 421 9.75 22.15 20.78
N VAL A 422 9.96 21.46 21.90
CA VAL A 422 11.18 21.54 22.71
C VAL A 422 11.76 20.16 22.97
N THR A 423 12.83 20.07 23.74
CA THR A 423 13.40 18.79 24.17
C THR A 423 13.28 18.60 25.68
N THR A 424 13.41 17.37 26.13
CA THR A 424 13.51 17.05 27.57
C THR A 424 14.63 17.80 28.29
N ARG A 425 15.71 18.20 27.59
CA ARG A 425 16.78 19.03 28.18
C ARG A 425 16.32 20.47 28.43
N ASP A 426 15.53 21.03 27.51
CA ASP A 426 14.98 22.39 27.68
C ASP A 426 14.01 22.40 28.86
N VAL A 427 13.10 21.42 28.91
CA VAL A 427 12.15 21.25 30.03
C VAL A 427 12.88 21.04 31.36
N ALA A 428 13.90 20.17 31.39
CA ALA A 428 14.71 19.96 32.60
C ALA A 428 15.38 21.26 33.07
N GLN A 429 15.91 22.06 32.15
CA GLN A 429 16.53 23.33 32.45
C GLN A 429 15.52 24.35 33.01
N TRP A 430 14.30 24.41 32.46
CA TRP A 430 13.26 25.33 32.92
C TRP A 430 12.82 25.08 34.35
N ILE A 431 12.72 23.81 34.74
CA ILE A 431 12.18 23.41 36.05
C ILE A 431 13.28 23.27 37.12
N ALA A 432 14.56 23.27 36.74
CA ALA A 432 15.70 22.99 37.63
C ALA A 432 15.74 23.87 38.89
N ASP A 433 15.31 25.13 38.78
CA ASP A 433 15.33 26.12 39.86
C ASP A 433 14.06 26.11 40.73
N ASP A 434 13.05 25.30 40.39
CA ASP A 434 11.71 25.32 41.01
C ASP A 434 11.12 23.90 41.15
N LEU A 435 11.70 23.12 42.08
CA LEU A 435 11.37 21.73 42.35
C LEU A 435 10.65 21.58 43.71
N THR A 436 9.59 22.36 43.92
CA THR A 436 8.93 22.50 45.23
C THR A 436 8.19 21.25 45.69
N THR A 437 7.84 20.34 44.79
CA THR A 437 7.03 19.15 45.08
C THR A 437 7.76 17.86 44.73
N ASP A 438 7.38 16.75 45.39
CA ASP A 438 7.97 15.43 45.10
C ASP A 438 7.79 15.04 43.61
N PRO A 439 6.59 15.19 43.00
CA PRO A 439 6.40 14.87 41.57
C PRO A 439 7.29 15.67 40.63
N LEU A 440 7.49 16.97 40.89
CA LEU A 440 8.40 17.79 40.08
C LEU A 440 9.86 17.37 40.23
N ARG A 441 10.29 17.01 41.44
CA ARG A 441 11.64 16.46 41.69
C ARG A 441 11.87 15.15 40.95
N ASP A 442 10.90 14.24 41.03
CA ASP A 442 10.97 12.93 40.38
C ASP A 442 10.96 13.08 38.86
N PHE A 443 10.08 13.93 38.32
CA PHE A 443 10.02 14.26 36.90
C PHE A 443 11.34 14.82 36.40
N HIS A 444 11.89 15.85 37.07
CA HIS A 444 13.18 16.44 36.72
C HIS A 444 14.32 15.41 36.77
N ALA A 445 14.39 14.61 37.84
CA ALA A 445 15.43 13.59 38.00
C ALA A 445 15.39 12.55 36.87
N GLU A 446 14.21 12.15 36.42
CA GLU A 446 14.04 11.20 35.34
C GLU A 446 14.49 11.79 33.99
N ILE A 447 13.91 12.93 33.57
CA ILE A 447 14.20 13.49 32.23
C ILE A 447 15.61 14.08 32.09
N SER A 448 16.21 14.54 33.20
CA SER A 448 17.59 15.05 33.20
C SER A 448 18.64 13.94 33.15
N GLY A 449 18.26 12.72 33.56
CA GLY A 449 19.12 11.54 33.55
C GLY A 449 19.29 10.91 32.16
N TRP A 450 18.44 11.27 31.20
CA TRP A 450 18.44 10.64 29.87
C TRP A 450 19.64 11.03 29.02
N LYS A 451 20.22 10.04 28.34
CA LYS A 451 21.40 10.24 27.49
C LYS A 451 21.08 11.12 26.28
N TYR A 452 20.00 10.80 25.58
CA TYR A 452 19.57 11.52 24.36
C TYR A 452 18.44 12.50 24.63
N ARG A 453 18.38 13.55 23.81
CA ARG A 453 17.28 14.51 23.82
C ARG A 453 16.02 13.83 23.29
N TYR A 454 14.91 13.94 24.00
CA TYR A 454 13.62 13.46 23.54
C TYR A 454 12.74 14.67 23.18
N PRO A 455 12.09 14.69 22.00
CA PRO A 455 11.25 15.81 21.61
C PRO A 455 9.96 15.83 22.43
N VAL A 456 9.54 17.02 22.83
CA VAL A 456 8.32 17.27 23.59
C VAL A 456 7.51 18.31 22.86
N GLN A 457 6.24 18.00 22.64
CA GLN A 457 5.26 18.90 22.06
C GLN A 457 4.50 19.61 23.19
N LEU A 458 4.39 20.94 23.09
CA LEU A 458 3.67 21.77 24.05
C LEU A 458 2.37 22.29 23.43
N PHE A 459 1.30 22.25 24.20
CA PHE A 459 -0.03 22.69 23.78
C PHE A 459 -0.55 23.76 24.74
N ASP A 460 -1.19 24.79 24.19
CA ASP A 460 -1.92 25.77 24.98
C ASP A 460 -3.13 25.13 25.64
N ILE A 461 -3.32 25.41 26.92
CA ILE A 461 -4.48 24.97 27.67
C ILE A 461 -5.03 26.07 28.57
N ASP A 462 -6.36 26.05 28.76
CA ASP A 462 -7.04 26.77 29.83
C ASP A 462 -7.14 25.87 31.06
N LEU A 463 -6.56 26.31 32.18
CA LEU A 463 -6.52 25.52 33.40
C LEU A 463 -7.91 25.30 34.01
N SER A 464 -8.86 26.23 33.84
CA SER A 464 -10.23 26.07 34.34
C SER A 464 -11.00 25.03 33.54
N GLU A 465 -10.82 25.00 32.22
CA GLU A 465 -11.40 23.96 31.36
C GLU A 465 -10.82 22.58 31.70
N MET A 466 -9.49 22.49 31.85
CA MET A 466 -8.82 21.26 32.24
C MET A 466 -9.27 20.78 33.63
N HIS A 467 -9.43 21.69 34.61
CA HIS A 467 -9.97 21.38 35.93
C HIS A 467 -11.42 20.86 35.83
N ALA A 468 -12.23 21.49 34.98
CA ALA A 468 -13.50 21.02 34.43
C ALA A 468 -13.51 19.51 34.15
N GLN A 469 -12.68 19.15 33.17
CA GLN A 469 -12.56 17.80 32.62
C GLN A 469 -12.11 16.78 33.68
N PHE A 470 -11.12 17.09 34.50
CA PHE A 470 -10.65 16.17 35.54
C PHE A 470 -11.65 15.94 36.67
N ARG A 471 -12.46 16.96 37.01
CA ARG A 471 -13.51 16.85 38.02
C ARG A 471 -14.69 16.01 37.51
N ASP A 472 -15.07 16.21 36.25
CA ASP A 472 -16.26 15.62 35.65
C ASP A 472 -16.00 14.25 35.00
N SER A 473 -14.73 13.82 34.90
CA SER A 473 -14.35 12.48 34.45
C SER A 473 -14.75 11.41 35.48
N GLU A 474 -15.66 10.51 35.10
CA GLU A 474 -15.97 9.30 35.88
C GLU A 474 -14.82 8.27 35.88
N VAL A 475 -13.83 8.47 35.00
CA VAL A 475 -12.67 7.59 34.83
C VAL A 475 -11.47 8.22 35.54
N SER A 476 -11.28 7.89 36.82
CA SER A 476 -9.94 8.00 37.41
C SER A 476 -9.02 6.99 36.71
N PRO A 477 -7.76 7.33 36.39
CA PRO A 477 -6.81 6.34 35.90
C PRO A 477 -6.75 5.14 36.86
N PRO A 478 -6.62 3.90 36.36
CA PRO A 478 -6.52 2.74 37.23
C PRO A 478 -5.26 2.84 38.11
N GLY A 479 -5.48 3.00 39.42
CA GLY A 479 -4.44 3.34 40.40
C GLY A 479 -4.27 4.86 40.52
N ALA A 480 -4.15 5.38 41.75
CA ALA A 480 -3.93 6.81 41.97
C ALA A 480 -2.56 7.21 41.39
N PRO A 481 -2.51 7.99 40.29
CA PRO A 481 -1.23 8.37 39.68
C PRO A 481 -0.43 9.24 40.65
N SER A 482 0.88 9.08 40.68
CA SER A 482 1.74 9.91 41.53
C SER A 482 1.66 11.37 41.09
N GLY A 483 1.36 12.28 42.03
CA GLY A 483 1.19 13.71 41.76
C GLY A 483 -0.18 14.13 41.20
N TYR A 484 -1.13 13.21 41.02
CA TYR A 484 -2.43 13.51 40.38
C TYR A 484 -3.28 14.52 41.17
N GLU A 485 -3.43 14.35 42.49
CA GLU A 485 -4.22 15.27 43.31
C GLU A 485 -3.63 16.69 43.32
N GLU A 486 -2.30 16.80 43.39
CA GLU A 486 -1.58 18.08 43.32
C GLU A 486 -1.76 18.74 41.95
N PHE A 487 -1.68 17.95 40.88
CA PHE A 487 -1.91 18.43 39.52
C PHE A 487 -3.33 18.98 39.35
N VAL A 488 -4.36 18.27 39.84
CA VAL A 488 -5.75 18.73 39.81
C VAL A 488 -5.96 19.97 40.68
N ALA A 489 -5.27 20.07 41.82
CA ALA A 489 -5.33 21.26 42.67
C ALA A 489 -4.70 22.49 41.96
N ALA A 490 -3.59 22.29 41.25
CA ALA A 490 -2.91 23.36 40.52
C ALA A 490 -3.74 23.91 39.35
N THR A 491 -4.60 23.10 38.73
CA THR A 491 -5.50 23.59 37.67
C THR A 491 -6.67 24.45 38.20
N ALA A 492 -6.99 24.36 39.50
CA ALA A 492 -8.10 25.09 40.10
C ALA A 492 -7.88 26.62 40.15
N GLU A 493 -6.64 27.08 40.05
CA GLU A 493 -6.30 28.51 40.08
C GLU A 493 -6.72 29.24 38.79
N GLY A 494 -6.97 28.51 37.70
CA GLY A 494 -7.34 29.05 36.40
C GLY A 494 -6.21 29.79 35.69
N GLY A 495 -6.51 30.36 34.51
CA GLY A 495 -5.51 30.99 33.64
C GLY A 495 -4.97 30.06 32.55
N THR A 496 -3.93 30.51 31.84
CA THR A 496 -3.35 29.78 30.71
C THR A 496 -2.01 29.14 31.07
N ALA A 497 -1.76 27.95 30.51
CA ALA A 497 -0.52 27.21 30.68
C ALA A 497 -0.15 26.44 29.41
N LEU A 498 1.10 26.01 29.34
CA LEU A 498 1.56 25.03 28.36
C LEU A 498 1.54 23.65 28.99
N ARG A 499 0.88 22.71 28.32
CA ARG A 499 0.88 21.29 28.68
C ARG A 499 1.85 20.53 27.80
N GLY A 500 2.71 19.71 28.41
CA GLY A 500 3.51 18.71 27.73
C GLY A 500 3.31 17.31 28.30
N SER A 501 3.66 16.30 27.52
CA SER A 501 3.70 14.90 27.95
C SER A 501 4.97 14.23 27.45
N VAL A 502 5.50 13.31 28.25
CA VAL A 502 6.75 12.58 27.96
C VAL A 502 6.57 11.11 28.28
N TRP A 503 6.85 10.23 27.32
CA TRP A 503 6.79 8.78 27.51
C TRP A 503 7.98 8.25 28.30
N THR A 504 7.74 7.33 29.22
CA THR A 504 8.76 6.55 29.95
C THR A 504 8.67 5.09 29.52
N HIS A 505 9.59 4.24 29.98
CA HIS A 505 9.58 2.80 29.64
C HIS A 505 8.27 2.08 30.00
N ASP A 506 7.68 2.45 31.13
CA ASP A 506 6.54 1.81 31.80
C ASP A 506 5.34 2.75 31.99
N GLY A 507 5.33 3.91 31.33
CA GLY A 507 4.37 4.96 31.65
C GLY A 507 4.57 6.24 30.86
N HIS A 508 4.01 7.32 31.39
CA HIS A 508 4.26 8.67 30.88
C HIS A 508 4.09 9.71 31.99
N TRP A 509 4.80 10.81 31.84
CA TRP A 509 4.59 12.04 32.58
C TRP A 509 3.69 12.98 31.80
N THR A 510 2.84 13.71 32.51
CA THR A 510 2.19 14.91 32.02
C THR A 510 2.54 16.06 32.95
N PHE A 511 2.90 17.21 32.38
CA PHE A 511 3.35 18.37 33.14
C PHE A 511 2.78 19.67 32.59
N LEU A 512 2.76 20.68 33.45
CA LEU A 512 2.29 22.04 33.16
C LEU A 512 3.39 23.03 33.46
N VAL A 513 3.59 23.99 32.56
CA VAL A 513 4.45 25.16 32.76
C VAL A 513 3.69 26.43 32.42
N HIS A 514 4.05 27.54 33.06
CA HIS A 514 3.50 28.85 32.70
C HIS A 514 3.89 29.24 31.27
N HIS A 515 2.93 29.77 30.52
CA HIS A 515 3.11 30.14 29.11
C HIS A 515 4.28 31.11 28.89
N ASP A 516 4.35 32.21 29.65
CA ASP A 516 5.34 33.27 29.39
C ASP A 516 6.68 33.06 30.10
N SER A 517 6.68 32.39 31.25
CA SER A 517 7.87 32.27 32.11
C SER A 517 8.47 30.87 32.12
N GLN A 518 7.81 29.88 31.51
CA GLN A 518 8.22 28.47 31.48
C GLN A 518 8.47 27.86 32.86
N ARG A 519 7.95 28.48 33.93
CA ARG A 519 8.09 27.98 35.30
C ARG A 519 7.15 26.79 35.51
N PRO A 520 7.58 25.74 36.24
CA PRO A 520 6.73 24.58 36.49
C PRO A 520 5.51 24.96 37.33
N ILE A 521 4.37 24.37 36.97
CA ILE A 521 3.12 24.47 37.73
C ILE A 521 2.90 23.16 38.48
N ALA A 522 2.82 22.03 37.77
CA ALA A 522 2.65 20.71 38.35
C ALA A 522 3.05 19.61 37.35
N ALA A 523 3.31 18.41 37.85
CA ALA A 523 3.49 17.21 37.04
C ALA A 523 2.86 15.99 37.72
N TYR A 524 2.39 15.03 36.94
CA TYR A 524 1.98 13.72 37.44
C TYR A 524 2.41 12.61 36.50
N ARG A 525 2.60 11.42 37.06
CA ARG A 525 3.04 10.22 36.33
C ARG A 525 1.96 9.16 36.34
N VAL A 526 1.65 8.64 35.17
CA VAL A 526 0.82 7.44 35.00
C VAL A 526 1.73 6.26 34.69
N THR A 527 1.72 5.25 35.55
CA THR A 527 2.36 3.96 35.28
C THR A 527 1.33 3.05 34.61
N LEU A 528 1.70 2.50 33.46
CA LEU A 528 0.86 1.54 32.76
C LEU A 528 0.89 0.21 33.49
N ALA A 529 -0.26 -0.47 33.54
CA ALA A 529 -0.32 -1.82 34.07
C ALA A 529 0.63 -2.73 33.26
N PRO A 530 1.41 -3.60 33.93
CA PRO A 530 2.21 -4.59 33.22
C PRO A 530 1.31 -5.41 32.29
N TYR A 531 1.80 -5.69 31.09
CA TYR A 531 1.08 -6.56 30.16
C TYR A 531 0.85 -7.93 30.81
N ALA A 532 -0.42 -8.29 31.01
CA ALA A 532 -0.84 -9.62 31.40
C ALA A 532 -1.17 -10.40 30.12
N PRO A 533 -0.39 -11.45 29.77
CA PRO A 533 -0.71 -12.25 28.58
C PRO A 533 -2.10 -12.89 28.74
N PRO A 534 -2.85 -13.05 27.64
CA PRO A 534 -4.12 -13.75 27.68
C PRO A 534 -3.91 -15.19 28.21
N PRO A 535 -4.90 -15.75 28.92
CA PRO A 535 -4.81 -17.11 29.43
C PRO A 535 -4.57 -18.11 28.28
N PRO A 536 -3.82 -19.20 28.50
CA PRO A 536 -3.59 -20.20 27.47
C PRO A 536 -4.90 -20.71 26.88
N GLN A 537 -5.01 -20.69 25.55
CA GLN A 537 -6.13 -21.26 24.81
C GLN A 537 -5.68 -22.56 24.13
N GLU A 538 -6.55 -23.57 24.14
CA GLU A 538 -6.24 -24.88 23.57
C GLU A 538 -5.99 -24.75 22.05
N GLY A 539 -4.80 -25.13 21.59
CA GLY A 539 -4.40 -25.04 20.19
C GLY A 539 -3.74 -23.72 19.74
N VAL A 540 -3.62 -22.72 20.61
CA VAL A 540 -2.91 -21.46 20.32
C VAL A 540 -1.51 -21.50 20.93
N GLN A 541 -0.46 -21.36 20.10
CA GLN A 541 0.91 -21.27 20.58
C GLN A 541 1.13 -19.95 21.35
N GLN A 542 1.81 -20.03 22.49
CA GLN A 542 2.12 -18.85 23.30
C GLN A 542 3.52 -18.32 23.00
N THR A 543 3.65 -17.00 22.98
CA THR A 543 4.92 -16.29 22.87
C THR A 543 5.88 -16.72 23.98
N GLN A 544 7.11 -17.05 23.63
CA GLN A 544 8.13 -17.50 24.58
C GLN A 544 8.65 -16.32 25.40
N ARG A 545 8.65 -16.43 26.73
CA ARG A 545 9.27 -15.45 27.64
C ARG A 545 10.78 -15.66 27.69
N TYR A 546 11.54 -14.60 27.48
CA TYR A 546 13.00 -14.60 27.59
C TYR A 546 13.45 -13.48 28.52
N GLU A 547 14.04 -13.86 29.65
CA GLU A 547 14.48 -12.92 30.67
C GLU A 547 15.91 -12.45 30.39
N VAL A 548 16.10 -11.13 30.37
CA VAL A 548 17.38 -10.49 30.11
C VAL A 548 17.90 -9.79 31.37
N PRO A 549 19.23 -9.64 31.53
CA PRO A 549 19.81 -9.04 32.73
C PRO A 549 19.47 -7.55 32.90
N PHE A 550 19.04 -6.87 31.84
CA PHE A 550 18.68 -5.45 31.83
C PHE A 550 17.74 -5.13 30.67
N VAL A 551 16.94 -4.07 30.83
CA VAL A 551 16.05 -3.52 29.80
C VAL A 551 16.30 -2.04 29.62
N CYS A 552 15.98 -1.50 28.44
CA CYS A 552 16.11 -0.08 28.16
C CYS A 552 15.05 0.72 28.92
N THR A 553 15.45 1.44 29.95
CA THR A 553 14.53 2.26 30.78
C THR A 553 14.28 3.65 30.19
N GLU A 554 15.07 4.07 29.21
CA GLU A 554 14.90 5.34 28.50
C GLU A 554 14.08 5.14 27.22
N PRO A 555 13.20 6.09 26.86
CA PRO A 555 12.51 6.04 25.57
C PRO A 555 13.49 6.29 24.43
N ARG A 556 13.25 5.63 23.29
CA ARG A 556 14.04 5.86 22.08
C ARG A 556 13.72 7.24 21.50
N SER A 557 14.73 8.10 21.42
CA SER A 557 14.60 9.39 20.75
C SER A 557 14.43 9.23 19.23
N PRO A 558 13.43 9.87 18.61
CA PRO A 558 13.26 9.87 17.16
C PRO A 558 14.13 10.92 16.45
N ILE A 559 14.78 11.84 17.18
CA ILE A 559 15.55 12.95 16.61
C ILE A 559 17.07 12.70 16.62
N LEU A 560 17.50 11.44 16.72
CA LEU A 560 18.91 11.08 16.68
C LEU A 560 19.56 11.54 15.37
N THR A 561 20.77 12.06 15.50
CA THR A 561 21.62 12.56 14.41
C THR A 561 22.91 11.74 14.32
N ASP A 562 23.67 11.93 13.24
CA ASP A 562 24.94 11.22 13.07
C ASP A 562 26.06 11.77 13.98
N GLU A 563 25.79 12.88 14.69
CA GLU A 563 26.68 13.43 15.73
C GLU A 563 26.48 12.77 17.11
N ASP A 564 25.39 12.02 17.29
CA ASP A 564 25.11 11.31 18.52
C ASP A 564 25.98 10.05 18.68
N ASP A 565 26.10 9.55 19.90
CA ASP A 565 26.81 8.30 20.20
C ASP A 565 26.02 7.08 19.73
N LEU A 566 26.19 6.70 18.47
CA LEU A 566 25.48 5.60 17.84
C LEU A 566 26.31 4.30 17.83
N VAL A 567 25.60 3.18 17.81
CA VAL A 567 26.17 1.87 17.52
C VAL A 567 26.28 1.68 16.01
N ASP A 568 27.44 1.22 15.55
CA ASP A 568 27.66 0.89 14.14
C ASP A 568 26.80 -0.32 13.73
N ARG A 569 26.02 -0.15 12.66
CA ARG A 569 25.15 -1.20 12.12
C ARG A 569 25.93 -2.40 11.62
N ASP A 570 27.14 -2.18 11.11
CA ASP A 570 27.99 -3.26 10.60
C ASP A 570 28.50 -4.13 11.75
N LEU A 571 28.72 -3.56 12.94
CA LEU A 571 29.06 -4.32 14.14
C LEU A 571 27.90 -5.23 14.57
N VAL A 572 26.68 -4.70 14.57
CA VAL A 572 25.48 -5.48 14.90
C VAL A 572 25.25 -6.59 13.89
N GLN A 573 25.35 -6.30 12.59
CA GLN A 573 25.23 -7.31 11.53
C GLN A 573 26.26 -8.43 11.72
N ARG A 574 27.52 -8.08 11.96
CA ARG A 574 28.58 -9.06 12.21
C ARG A 574 28.27 -9.95 13.41
N ALA A 575 27.79 -9.37 14.51
CA ALA A 575 27.42 -10.12 15.71
C ALA A 575 26.24 -11.07 15.46
N VAL A 576 25.20 -10.61 14.75
CA VAL A 576 24.04 -11.43 14.38
C VAL A 576 24.44 -12.58 13.48
N LEU A 577 25.23 -12.34 12.44
CA LEU A 577 25.69 -13.38 11.52
C LEU A 577 26.62 -14.39 12.21
N ALA A 578 27.47 -13.93 13.13
CA ALA A 578 28.32 -14.82 13.92
C ALA A 578 27.49 -15.76 14.81
N GLU A 579 26.42 -15.25 15.44
CA GLU A 579 25.52 -16.08 16.24
C GLU A 579 24.69 -17.03 15.38
N ALA A 580 24.18 -16.58 14.23
CA ALA A 580 23.48 -17.43 13.28
C ALA A 580 24.38 -18.58 12.81
N ALA A 581 25.64 -18.31 12.47
CA ALA A 581 26.62 -19.34 12.10
C ALA A 581 26.96 -20.27 13.26
N ARG A 582 26.89 -19.80 14.51
CA ARG A 582 27.10 -20.64 15.70
C ARG A 582 25.93 -21.59 15.94
N LEU A 583 24.69 -21.15 15.69
CA LEU A 583 23.47 -21.94 15.86
C LEU A 583 23.22 -22.88 14.68
N HIS A 584 23.58 -22.46 13.46
CA HIS A 584 23.34 -23.17 12.20
C HIS A 584 24.66 -23.38 11.42
N PRO A 585 25.60 -24.20 11.91
CA PRO A 585 26.98 -24.26 11.41
C PRO A 585 27.13 -24.79 9.98
N ASP A 586 26.13 -25.51 9.47
CA ASP A 586 26.15 -26.15 8.14
C ASP A 586 25.21 -25.47 7.13
N ALA A 587 24.56 -24.35 7.48
CA ALA A 587 23.59 -23.65 6.64
C ALA A 587 24.22 -22.53 5.80
N ASP A 588 23.57 -22.19 4.68
CA ASP A 588 23.89 -20.97 3.92
C ASP A 588 23.25 -19.74 4.57
N ILE A 589 24.07 -18.82 5.08
CA ILE A 589 23.63 -17.68 5.90
C ILE A 589 23.95 -16.35 5.21
N THR A 590 22.91 -15.54 4.95
CA THR A 590 23.05 -14.20 4.37
C THR A 590 22.10 -13.18 5.02
N GLY A 591 22.34 -11.87 4.80
CA GLY A 591 21.51 -10.80 5.36
C GLY A 591 22.03 -10.30 6.71
N GLY A 592 21.14 -10.22 7.71
CA GLY A 592 21.48 -9.78 9.08
C GLY A 592 21.58 -8.26 9.26
N MET A 593 21.16 -7.47 8.28
CA MET A 593 21.15 -6.01 8.43
C MET A 593 20.16 -5.57 9.51
N PRO A 594 20.57 -4.70 10.46
CA PRO A 594 19.67 -4.11 11.42
C PRO A 594 18.56 -3.31 10.75
N LEU A 595 17.32 -3.54 11.17
CA LEU A 595 16.15 -2.77 10.72
C LEU A 595 16.22 -1.30 11.17
N MET A 596 16.90 -1.03 12.28
CA MET A 596 17.06 0.32 12.81
C MET A 596 18.24 1.02 12.12
N ASN A 597 17.96 2.19 11.54
CA ASN A 597 18.99 2.99 10.82
C ASN A 597 19.92 3.76 11.77
N ARG A 598 19.40 4.31 12.86
CA ARG A 598 20.21 4.99 13.89
C ARG A 598 20.02 4.27 15.22
N ILE A 599 21.04 3.53 15.63
CA ILE A 599 20.99 2.67 16.82
C ILE A 599 21.60 3.44 17.99
N PRO A 600 20.80 3.90 18.98
CA PRO A 600 21.34 4.59 20.14
C PRO A 600 22.22 3.65 20.97
N ARG A 601 23.39 4.13 21.43
CA ARG A 601 24.20 3.40 22.40
C ARG A 601 23.58 3.51 23.80
N LEU A 602 22.49 2.77 24.03
CA LEU A 602 21.76 2.66 25.28
C LEU A 602 21.57 1.19 25.66
N VAL A 603 21.86 0.86 26.91
CA VAL A 603 21.78 -0.51 27.43
C VAL A 603 20.34 -1.01 27.36
N GLY A 604 20.14 -2.24 26.88
CA GLY A 604 18.83 -2.88 26.77
C GLY A 604 18.03 -2.50 25.52
N VAL A 605 18.57 -1.66 24.62
CA VAL A 605 17.92 -1.36 23.33
C VAL A 605 17.89 -2.62 22.47
N GLN A 606 16.71 -2.97 21.99
CA GLN A 606 16.46 -4.14 21.15
C GLN A 606 16.50 -3.77 19.67
N ILE A 607 17.25 -4.54 18.87
CA ILE A 607 17.52 -4.29 17.46
C ILE A 607 17.14 -5.52 16.66
N GLY A 608 16.07 -5.44 15.86
CA GLY A 608 15.63 -6.51 14.98
C GLY A 608 16.48 -6.62 13.71
N SER A 609 16.76 -7.85 13.28
CA SER A 609 17.48 -8.15 12.02
C SER A 609 16.88 -9.39 11.36
N HIS A 610 16.69 -9.35 10.03
CA HIS A 610 16.32 -10.53 9.25
C HIS A 610 17.55 -11.22 8.70
N VAL A 611 17.67 -12.51 8.95
CA VAL A 611 18.74 -13.37 8.44
C VAL A 611 18.10 -14.44 7.55
N GLN A 612 18.70 -14.72 6.40
CA GLN A 612 18.32 -15.85 5.55
C GLN A 612 19.19 -17.04 5.95
N ILE A 613 18.57 -18.15 6.35
CA ILE A 613 19.23 -19.42 6.67
C ILE A 613 18.64 -20.47 5.74
N ASP A 614 19.45 -21.02 4.83
CA ASP A 614 19.00 -21.94 3.77
C ASP A 614 17.79 -21.41 2.97
N ARG A 615 17.81 -20.09 2.68
CA ARG A 615 16.75 -19.33 2.00
C ARG A 615 15.41 -19.25 2.77
N GLN A 616 15.42 -19.53 4.07
CA GLN A 616 14.30 -19.27 4.98
C GLN A 616 14.57 -18.01 5.82
N PRO A 617 13.60 -17.09 5.95
CA PRO A 617 13.75 -15.91 6.80
C PRO A 617 13.66 -16.30 8.27
N VAL A 618 14.71 -16.00 9.03
CA VAL A 618 14.79 -16.13 10.48
C VAL A 618 15.01 -14.75 11.09
N PHE A 619 14.31 -14.44 12.18
CA PHE A 619 14.40 -13.14 12.83
C PHE A 619 15.29 -13.22 14.07
N TYR A 620 16.20 -12.26 14.20
CA TYR A 620 17.10 -12.13 15.35
C TYR A 620 16.88 -10.80 16.05
N VAL A 621 17.01 -10.80 17.37
CA VAL A 621 17.04 -9.59 18.19
C VAL A 621 18.43 -9.47 18.82
N ALA A 622 19.11 -8.36 18.54
CA ALA A 622 20.34 -7.96 19.22
C ALA A 622 20.00 -6.94 20.31
N ILE A 623 20.53 -7.14 21.52
CA ILE A 623 20.32 -6.24 22.66
C ILE A 623 21.65 -5.56 22.99
N VAL A 624 21.65 -4.24 22.98
CA VAL A 624 22.83 -3.42 23.33
C VAL A 624 23.20 -3.64 24.78
N THR A 625 24.47 -3.94 25.05
CA THR A 625 24.99 -4.13 26.41
C THR A 625 25.74 -2.89 26.91
N ASP A 626 26.16 -2.90 28.18
CA ASP A 626 27.04 -1.88 28.76
C ASP A 626 28.51 -2.08 28.38
N VAL A 627 28.85 -3.21 27.74
CA VAL A 627 30.16 -3.51 27.19
C VAL A 627 30.23 -3.02 25.74
N GLN A 628 31.26 -2.23 25.44
CA GLN A 628 31.41 -1.61 24.13
C GLN A 628 31.44 -2.66 23.01
N ASP A 629 30.50 -2.52 22.07
CA ASP A 629 30.39 -3.32 20.85
C ASP A 629 30.10 -4.82 21.08
N GLU A 630 29.62 -5.17 22.28
CA GLU A 630 29.05 -6.49 22.59
C GLU A 630 27.52 -6.44 22.68
N PHE A 631 26.88 -7.52 22.20
CA PHE A 631 25.42 -7.64 22.09
C PHE A 631 24.96 -8.99 22.63
N LEU A 632 23.79 -9.02 23.30
CA LEU A 632 23.07 -10.27 23.51
C LEU A 632 22.25 -10.56 22.25
N ILE A 633 22.57 -11.63 21.54
CA ILE A 633 21.88 -12.01 20.31
C ILE A 633 20.93 -13.17 20.61
N ILE A 634 19.68 -13.04 20.20
CA ILE A 634 18.63 -14.04 20.41
C ILE A 634 17.96 -14.34 19.08
N GLU A 635 17.91 -15.62 18.71
CA GLU A 635 17.06 -16.11 17.62
C GLU A 635 15.60 -16.13 18.09
N VAL A 636 14.72 -15.48 17.34
CA VAL A 636 13.30 -15.41 17.67
C VAL A 636 12.61 -16.67 17.13
N PRO A 637 11.97 -17.47 18.01
CA PRO A 637 11.25 -18.67 17.60
C PRO A 637 9.98 -18.31 16.81
N GLN A 638 9.43 -19.28 16.08
CA GLN A 638 8.23 -19.07 15.25
C GLN A 638 7.00 -18.66 16.08
N GLU A 639 6.94 -19.09 17.34
CA GLU A 639 5.90 -18.74 18.31
C GLU A 639 5.99 -17.29 18.80
N GLY A 640 7.06 -16.57 18.45
CA GLY A 640 7.38 -15.24 18.91
C GLY A 640 8.11 -15.21 20.25
N LEU A 641 8.77 -14.09 20.54
CA LEU A 641 9.56 -13.87 21.75
C LEU A 641 9.08 -12.62 22.50
N ARG A 642 8.90 -12.74 23.82
CA ARG A 642 8.70 -11.61 24.74
C ARG A 642 9.95 -11.48 25.60
N ILE A 643 10.71 -10.40 25.38
CA ILE A 643 11.86 -10.05 26.20
C ILE A 643 11.35 -9.32 27.45
N VAL A 644 11.78 -9.78 28.63
CA VAL A 644 11.38 -9.21 29.92
C VAL A 644 12.60 -8.90 30.79
N GLY A 645 12.51 -7.82 31.56
CA GLY A 645 13.55 -7.43 32.50
C GLY A 645 13.58 -8.32 33.76
N PRO A 646 14.61 -8.15 34.61
CA PRO A 646 14.74 -8.91 35.85
C PRO A 646 13.52 -8.67 36.77
N GLY A 647 12.80 -9.74 37.11
CA GLY A 647 11.66 -9.67 38.02
C GLY A 647 10.33 -9.17 37.42
N GLU A 648 10.27 -8.95 36.10
CA GLU A 648 9.01 -8.65 35.40
C GLU A 648 8.18 -9.93 35.14
N ALA A 649 6.86 -9.86 35.32
CA ALA A 649 5.93 -10.97 35.10
C ALA A 649 5.60 -11.23 33.62
#